data_AF-A0A435U2Q2-F1
#
_entry.id   AF-A0A435U2Q2-F1
#
_cell.length_a   1.000
_cell.length_b   1.000
_cell.length_c   1.000
_cell.angle_alpha   90.00
_cell.angle_beta   90.00
_cell.angle_gamma   90.00
#
_symmetry.space_group_name_H-M   'P 1'
#
loop_
_entity.id
_entity.type
_entity.pdbx_description
1 polymer ?
#
loop_
_entity_poly.entity_id
_entity_poly.type
_entity_poly.pdbx_seq_one_letter_code
_entity_poly.pdbx_strand_id
1 'polypeptide(L)'
;MSRAKLSDVDSKIVQTTWVFAKDRLMDREVLEWALEFADQHLAERAALRQLFDHHSEQVAEPYRQAWRWVFEFWDRPQAETSYERLLMKRDLKAGASHAETIRLIVMAVKPWLKIESRGRLEAIYNEVRVKRPKSIDDLLRLSVSSGERLTPEDLDLNSIKDRDFLFELANSLNSALLSGLNLAARIGQISQRADNTNWQVHRVYFVPPAQFPDGGGEPDRYHDGFAPSTKLLFAVLEQLATVDRAAAQRVIASWDIDRWTLYKRLWAAAARNGELLTSSAVEKFFQTLDDREFWSAGSYPEFAETRALRWNSLSLTARVALERRLLKGEPRRLLPKRIEPAEATLYVTRRAVAELQRIQVTGAILSEKTQTWLNTAIAGLDNPPAVNSVTDGFNVGVRLVAGERPSGQRFHNVPRAKLLEELEKNLGDDSWDDRSREASDFIGHNPGLILELLAESETSTAQVKIWQSLGYYFRPTDLNATADSATDEDRAKIPLAIRMCQAIVSLPQDTLHGAIDGLTSWMSFWERLLKDSNHFLSAWLSLWPSAVMEVNESQKIDKSLSDRSFASPAGNMARAFMAACPQILRNTKPFAVEPWPRVLQAIEETVGEARLQVQYQLITNLGYFLAAEPAWARRNLLMPLRDAEGEAIELWKAFSQGHLLGREFLGQIASALIKATMNTNLSSDIRGNLARLVTWSEILDRRDGVAPTIGTNFVQQMFRMGGDQVRSQALRAMKEYMKSGEKVSEQSADRYALISSLFVEIWPKELTLNTRRVSDALADLPATAGAKFADAVELVTPYLTPFDCWSLWEYGVLAHDDNGKTIQIVRTAKDAYAFLVLLDKTIGGEDGAVIPNGLDKALQHISLTAPGLEKDVRYQRLLTLSRR
;
A
#
# COMPACT_ATOMS: atom_id res chain seq x y z
N MET A 1 -31.04 24.70 0.40
CA MET A 1 -30.33 23.80 1.33
C MET A 1 -30.42 24.39 2.73
N SER A 2 -30.98 23.65 3.68
CA SER A 2 -31.09 24.03 5.10
C SER A 2 -29.68 24.14 5.70
N ARG A 3 -29.35 25.28 6.34
CA ARG A 3 -28.07 25.48 7.03
C ARG A 3 -28.00 24.52 8.22
N ALA A 4 -27.06 23.57 8.19
CA ALA A 4 -26.68 22.81 9.38
C ALA A 4 -26.25 23.81 10.48
N LYS A 5 -26.78 23.67 11.69
CA LYS A 5 -26.37 24.49 12.84
C LYS A 5 -24.94 24.06 13.24
N LEU A 6 -23.96 24.82 12.77
CA LEU A 6 -22.56 24.71 13.16
C LEU A 6 -22.43 24.94 14.68
N SER A 7 -21.56 24.17 15.35
CA SER A 7 -21.27 24.39 16.77
C SER A 7 -20.57 25.75 16.98
N ASP A 8 -20.49 26.25 18.22
CA ASP A 8 -19.75 27.49 18.54
C ASP A 8 -18.26 27.39 18.16
N VAL A 9 -17.69 26.18 18.25
CA VAL A 9 -16.31 25.90 17.82
C VAL A 9 -16.17 26.00 16.31
N ASP A 10 -17.08 25.37 15.57
CA ASP A 10 -17.09 25.43 14.10
C ASP A 10 -17.30 26.86 13.60
N SER A 11 -18.12 27.65 14.29
CA SER A 11 -18.36 29.07 13.97
C SER A 11 -17.08 29.90 14.11
N LYS A 12 -16.25 29.62 15.13
CA LYS A 12 -14.95 30.28 15.32
C LYS A 12 -13.93 29.84 14.27
N ILE A 13 -13.93 28.56 13.90
CA ILE A 13 -13.09 28.00 12.83
C ILE A 13 -13.45 28.66 11.48
N VAL A 14 -14.74 28.78 11.18
CA VAL A 14 -15.24 29.44 9.97
C VAL A 14 -14.76 30.89 9.93
N GLN A 15 -14.94 31.66 11.01
CA GLN A 15 -14.48 33.06 11.06
C GLN A 15 -12.97 33.19 10.87
N THR A 16 -12.18 32.34 11.54
CA THR A 16 -10.71 32.37 11.45
C THR A 16 -10.24 32.04 10.03
N THR A 17 -10.82 31.00 9.42
CA THR A 17 -10.54 30.58 8.05
C THR A 17 -10.90 31.67 7.05
N TRP A 18 -12.07 32.32 7.25
CA TRP A 18 -12.53 33.40 6.40
C TRP A 18 -11.58 34.60 6.44
N VAL A 19 -11.18 35.04 7.64
CA VAL A 19 -10.24 36.16 7.80
C VAL A 19 -8.88 35.84 7.17
N PHE A 20 -8.39 34.62 7.33
CA PHE A 20 -7.12 34.19 6.75
C PHE A 20 -7.14 34.18 5.21
N ALA A 21 -8.23 33.71 4.59
CA ALA A 21 -8.27 33.45 3.15
C ALA A 21 -8.83 34.60 2.29
N LYS A 22 -9.55 35.56 2.89
CA LYS A 22 -10.32 36.60 2.17
C LYS A 22 -9.56 37.31 1.05
N ASP A 23 -8.31 37.72 1.31
CA ASP A 23 -7.49 38.47 0.35
C ASP A 23 -6.40 37.59 -0.31
N ARG A 24 -6.49 36.26 -0.14
CA ARG A 24 -5.44 35.30 -0.51
C ARG A 24 -5.93 34.17 -1.42
N LEU A 25 -7.12 34.31 -2.01
CA LEU A 25 -7.65 33.33 -2.96
C LEU A 25 -6.83 33.21 -4.27
N MET A 26 -5.94 34.18 -4.55
CA MET A 26 -4.97 34.10 -5.65
C MET A 26 -3.57 33.65 -5.19
N ASP A 27 -3.39 33.27 -3.92
CA ASP A 27 -2.13 32.73 -3.42
C ASP A 27 -2.08 31.23 -3.67
N ARG A 28 -0.99 30.77 -4.29
CA ARG A 28 -0.79 29.34 -4.53
C ARG A 28 -0.62 28.57 -3.22
N GLU A 29 -0.02 29.16 -2.18
CA GLU A 29 0.09 28.51 -0.87
C GLU A 29 -1.28 28.22 -0.24
N VAL A 30 -2.30 29.05 -0.48
CA VAL A 30 -3.65 28.83 0.06
C VAL A 30 -4.36 27.70 -0.67
N LEU A 31 -4.15 27.58 -1.99
CA LEU A 31 -4.62 26.41 -2.75
C LEU A 31 -3.95 25.12 -2.27
N GLU A 32 -2.63 25.13 -2.05
CA GLU A 32 -1.89 23.95 -1.58
C GLU A 32 -2.30 23.56 -0.16
N TRP A 33 -2.49 24.53 0.73
CA TRP A 33 -3.04 24.32 2.07
C TRP A 33 -4.46 23.73 2.05
N ALA A 34 -5.33 24.22 1.17
CA ALA A 34 -6.69 23.70 1.02
C ALA A 34 -6.72 22.22 0.54
N LEU A 35 -5.68 21.74 -0.15
CA LEU A 35 -5.56 20.34 -0.56
C LEU A 35 -5.22 19.40 0.59
N GLU A 36 -4.64 19.89 1.68
CA GLU A 36 -4.31 19.09 2.87
C GLU A 36 -5.54 18.78 3.73
N PHE A 37 -6.66 19.44 3.46
CA PHE A 37 -7.89 19.22 4.21
C PHE A 37 -8.45 17.83 3.94
N ALA A 38 -8.38 16.98 4.97
CA ALA A 38 -9.16 15.75 5.11
C ALA A 38 -10.64 16.04 5.44
N ASP A 39 -11.47 15.00 5.40
CA ASP A 39 -12.94 15.14 5.54
C ASP A 39 -13.41 15.57 6.93
N GLN A 40 -12.53 15.51 7.93
CA GLN A 40 -12.76 16.06 9.26
C GLN A 40 -12.79 17.61 9.29
N HIS A 41 -12.29 18.29 8.26
CA HIS A 41 -12.22 19.76 8.19
C HIS A 41 -13.45 20.36 7.49
N LEU A 42 -14.66 19.92 7.85
CA LEU A 42 -15.90 20.35 7.20
C LEU A 42 -16.15 21.86 7.36
N ALA A 43 -15.82 22.42 8.52
CA ALA A 43 -16.00 23.84 8.82
C ALA A 43 -15.10 24.72 7.94
N GLU A 44 -13.82 24.37 7.79
CA GLU A 44 -12.84 25.08 6.95
C GLU A 44 -13.20 24.98 5.47
N ARG A 45 -13.56 23.77 5.00
CA ARG A 45 -14.01 23.54 3.61
C ARG A 45 -15.25 24.37 3.29
N ALA A 46 -16.25 24.36 4.18
CA ALA A 46 -17.47 25.15 4.02
C ALA A 46 -17.18 26.66 4.03
N ALA A 47 -16.27 27.13 4.89
CA ALA A 47 -15.86 28.53 4.95
C ALA A 47 -15.20 28.99 3.64
N LEU A 48 -14.27 28.20 3.10
CA LEU A 48 -13.61 28.51 1.82
C LEU A 48 -14.58 28.50 0.64
N ARG A 49 -15.53 27.54 0.61
CA ARG A 49 -16.58 27.50 -0.43
C ARG A 49 -17.46 28.74 -0.37
N GLN A 50 -17.93 29.11 0.82
CA GLN A 50 -18.75 30.32 1.02
C GLN A 50 -17.99 31.61 0.67
N LEU A 51 -16.72 31.71 1.08
CA LEU A 51 -15.87 32.85 0.75
C LEU A 51 -15.66 32.96 -0.77
N PHE A 52 -15.35 31.85 -1.45
CA PHE A 52 -15.20 31.83 -2.89
C PHE A 52 -16.50 32.22 -3.60
N ASP A 53 -17.66 31.70 -3.18
CA ASP A 53 -18.94 32.04 -3.80
C ASP A 53 -19.23 33.55 -3.71
N HIS A 54 -18.86 34.21 -2.60
CA HIS A 54 -19.01 35.67 -2.42
C HIS A 54 -18.02 36.50 -3.27
N HIS A 55 -16.83 35.98 -3.54
CA HIS A 55 -15.74 36.72 -4.20
C HIS A 55 -15.33 36.16 -5.58
N SER A 56 -16.13 35.25 -6.15
CA SER A 56 -15.76 34.49 -7.36
C SER A 56 -15.43 35.37 -8.58
N GLU A 57 -16.11 36.51 -8.72
CA GLU A 57 -15.86 37.49 -9.79
C GLU A 57 -14.50 38.19 -9.64
N GLN A 58 -14.02 38.36 -8.40
CA GLN A 58 -12.76 39.02 -8.08
C GLN A 58 -11.55 38.10 -8.24
N VAL A 59 -11.75 36.77 -8.27
CA VAL A 59 -10.69 35.78 -8.51
C VAL A 59 -10.40 35.67 -10.02
N ALA A 60 -9.16 35.87 -10.44
CA ALA A 60 -8.74 35.79 -11.84
C ALA A 60 -8.46 34.35 -12.30
N GLU A 61 -8.48 34.10 -13.60
CA GLU A 61 -7.97 32.84 -14.16
C GLU A 61 -6.42 32.81 -14.08
N PRO A 62 -5.79 31.64 -13.82
CA PRO A 62 -6.36 30.29 -13.71
C PRO A 62 -6.84 29.88 -12.30
N TYR A 63 -6.75 30.76 -11.30
CA TYR A 63 -7.10 30.47 -9.90
C TYR A 63 -8.57 30.18 -9.68
N ARG A 64 -9.46 30.91 -10.38
CA ARG A 64 -10.90 30.69 -10.28
C ARG A 64 -11.28 29.26 -10.66
N GLN A 65 -10.73 28.77 -11.77
CA GLN A 65 -10.96 27.40 -12.19
C GLN A 65 -10.28 26.38 -11.26
N ALA A 66 -9.10 26.69 -10.72
CA ALA A 66 -8.42 25.84 -9.72
C ALA A 66 -9.28 25.62 -8.45
N TRP A 67 -9.89 26.67 -7.91
CA TRP A 67 -10.79 26.56 -6.74
C TRP A 67 -12.01 25.68 -7.02
N ARG A 68 -12.62 25.80 -8.21
CA ARG A 68 -13.73 24.93 -8.61
C ARG A 68 -13.32 23.45 -8.62
N TRP A 69 -12.10 23.16 -9.07
CA TRP A 69 -11.56 21.80 -9.03
C TRP A 69 -11.31 21.32 -7.60
N VAL A 70 -10.76 22.16 -6.72
CA VAL A 70 -10.57 21.83 -5.29
C VAL A 70 -11.91 21.46 -4.64
N PHE A 71 -12.98 22.20 -4.93
CA PHE A 71 -14.30 21.87 -4.40
C PHE A 71 -14.87 20.57 -4.96
N GLU A 72 -14.72 20.32 -6.26
CA GLU A 72 -15.12 19.04 -6.89
C GLU A 72 -14.29 17.87 -6.35
N PHE A 73 -13.03 18.10 -5.99
CA PHE A 73 -12.14 17.12 -5.35
C PHE A 73 -12.56 16.77 -3.93
N TRP A 74 -13.05 17.74 -3.13
CA TRP A 74 -13.58 17.46 -1.80
C TRP A 74 -14.89 16.66 -1.81
N ASP A 75 -15.66 16.75 -2.90
CA ASP A 75 -16.93 16.01 -3.07
C ASP A 75 -16.69 14.57 -3.61
N ARG A 76 -15.46 14.06 -3.57
CA ARG A 76 -15.12 12.71 -4.04
C ARG A 76 -15.75 11.61 -3.15
N PRO A 77 -15.99 10.40 -3.71
CA PRO A 77 -16.43 9.26 -2.91
C PRO A 77 -15.38 8.92 -1.85
N GLN A 78 -15.79 8.84 -0.58
CA GLN A 78 -15.04 8.17 0.46
C GLN A 78 -15.22 6.67 0.22
N ALA A 79 -14.22 6.01 -0.33
CA ALA A 79 -14.18 4.56 -0.34
C ALA A 79 -13.02 4.14 0.58
N GLU A 80 -13.30 3.79 1.82
CA GLU A 80 -12.32 3.10 2.67
C GLU A 80 -12.21 1.65 2.18
N THR A 81 -11.20 1.41 1.33
CA THR A 81 -11.14 0.27 0.40
C THR A 81 -11.09 -1.12 1.03
N SER A 82 -10.74 -1.24 2.31
CA SER A 82 -10.65 -2.53 3.00
C SER A 82 -11.93 -2.91 3.75
N TYR A 83 -12.62 -1.95 4.38
CA TYR A 83 -13.83 -2.20 5.18
C TYR A 83 -15.08 -2.34 4.32
N GLU A 84 -15.23 -1.46 3.32
CA GLU A 84 -16.36 -1.51 2.37
C GLU A 84 -16.35 -2.77 1.52
N ARG A 85 -15.18 -3.31 1.17
CA ARG A 85 -15.02 -4.62 0.49
C ARG A 85 -15.60 -5.78 1.30
N LEU A 86 -15.43 -5.73 2.61
CA LEU A 86 -15.91 -6.75 3.54
C LEU A 86 -17.44 -6.62 3.73
N LEU A 87 -17.96 -5.39 3.78
CA LEU A 87 -19.39 -5.08 3.76
C LEU A 87 -20.06 -5.52 2.44
N MET A 88 -19.45 -5.25 1.28
CA MET A 88 -19.94 -5.65 -0.04
C MET A 88 -20.06 -7.17 -0.18
N LYS A 89 -19.03 -7.93 0.22
CA LYS A 89 -19.06 -9.40 0.23
C LYS A 89 -20.18 -9.96 1.12
N ARG A 90 -20.43 -9.30 2.24
CA ARG A 90 -21.50 -9.68 3.16
C ARG A 90 -22.88 -9.36 2.59
N ASP A 91 -23.07 -8.18 2.01
CA ASP A 91 -24.38 -7.71 1.53
C ASP A 91 -24.86 -8.53 0.32
N LEU A 92 -23.93 -8.93 -0.56
CA LEU A 92 -24.18 -9.89 -1.65
C LEU A 92 -24.61 -11.28 -1.14
N LYS A 93 -24.04 -11.75 -0.01
CA LYS A 93 -24.42 -13.03 0.61
C LYS A 93 -25.68 -12.94 1.50
N ALA A 94 -25.99 -11.76 2.03
CA ALA A 94 -27.06 -11.55 3.00
C ALA A 94 -28.42 -11.15 2.39
N GLY A 95 -28.46 -10.84 1.09
CA GLY A 95 -29.68 -10.40 0.39
C GLY A 95 -30.08 -8.97 0.75
N ALA A 96 -29.12 -8.04 0.78
CA ALA A 96 -29.41 -6.61 0.94
C ALA A 96 -30.25 -6.05 -0.22
N SER A 97 -30.79 -4.84 -0.07
CA SER A 97 -31.53 -4.16 -1.15
C SER A 97 -30.67 -4.05 -2.42
N HIS A 98 -31.18 -4.50 -3.56
CA HIS A 98 -30.48 -4.49 -4.86
C HIS A 98 -29.85 -3.13 -5.18
N ALA A 99 -30.57 -2.04 -4.91
CA ALA A 99 -30.11 -0.69 -5.19
C ALA A 99 -28.90 -0.25 -4.33
N GLU A 100 -28.87 -0.66 -3.06
CA GLU A 100 -27.80 -0.30 -2.12
C GLU A 100 -26.50 -1.03 -2.50
N THR A 101 -26.59 -2.33 -2.80
CA THR A 101 -25.45 -3.12 -3.26
C THR A 101 -24.85 -2.56 -4.55
N ILE A 102 -25.70 -2.20 -5.52
CA ILE A 102 -25.24 -1.58 -6.78
C ILE A 102 -24.53 -0.25 -6.48
N ARG A 103 -25.11 0.59 -5.61
CA ARG A 103 -24.50 1.87 -5.22
C ARG A 103 -23.11 1.68 -4.63
N LEU A 104 -22.94 0.75 -3.69
CA LEU A 104 -21.65 0.46 -3.04
C LEU A 104 -20.61 -0.05 -4.05
N ILE A 105 -20.98 -1.01 -4.90
CA ILE A 105 -20.09 -1.54 -5.94
C ILE A 105 -19.62 -0.42 -6.87
N VAL A 106 -20.55 0.43 -7.31
CA VAL A 106 -20.25 1.54 -8.21
C VAL A 106 -19.37 2.57 -7.52
N MET A 107 -19.63 2.93 -6.27
CA MET A 107 -18.82 3.88 -5.51
C MET A 107 -17.37 3.42 -5.35
N ALA A 108 -17.14 2.12 -5.13
CA ALA A 108 -15.80 1.55 -4.98
C ALA A 108 -14.93 1.70 -6.24
N VAL A 109 -15.52 1.59 -7.44
CA VAL A 109 -14.77 1.61 -8.71
C VAL A 109 -14.93 2.89 -9.52
N LYS A 110 -15.76 3.83 -9.06
CA LYS A 110 -16.10 5.06 -9.79
C LYS A 110 -14.84 5.92 -10.02
N PRO A 111 -14.59 6.42 -11.24
CA PRO A 111 -13.54 7.40 -11.47
C PRO A 111 -13.87 8.76 -10.84
N TRP A 112 -12.91 9.39 -10.18
CA TRP A 112 -13.02 10.72 -9.58
C TRP A 112 -11.79 11.59 -9.83
N LEU A 113 -11.92 12.88 -9.56
CA LEU A 113 -10.84 13.86 -9.71
C LEU A 113 -9.77 13.65 -8.63
N LYS A 114 -8.52 13.55 -9.04
CA LYS A 114 -7.34 13.60 -8.17
C LYS A 114 -6.58 14.89 -8.45
N ILE A 115 -6.22 15.60 -7.38
CA ILE A 115 -5.42 16.82 -7.45
C ILE A 115 -4.14 16.60 -6.66
N GLU A 116 -3.00 16.89 -7.30
CA GLU A 116 -1.69 16.87 -6.66
C GLU A 116 -1.08 18.27 -6.68
N SER A 117 -0.45 18.66 -5.56
CA SER A 117 0.31 19.92 -5.49
C SER A 117 1.53 19.85 -6.40
N ARG A 118 1.70 20.88 -7.22
CA ARG A 118 2.90 21.06 -8.05
C ARG A 118 4.16 21.28 -7.19
N GLY A 119 4.04 21.88 -5.99
CA GLY A 119 5.19 22.10 -5.12
C GLY A 119 5.88 20.80 -4.70
N ARG A 120 5.11 19.74 -4.47
CA ARG A 120 5.62 18.39 -4.17
C ARG A 120 6.38 17.77 -5.35
N LEU A 121 5.92 18.01 -6.58
CA LEU A 121 6.56 17.48 -7.79
C LEU A 121 7.80 18.31 -8.19
N GLU A 122 7.74 19.63 -8.03
CA GLU A 122 8.87 20.54 -8.23
C GLU A 122 10.07 20.14 -7.34
N ALA A 123 9.82 19.73 -6.09
CA ALA A 123 10.86 19.21 -5.20
C ALA A 123 11.45 17.86 -5.66
N ILE A 124 10.65 17.00 -6.29
CA ILE A 124 11.08 15.67 -6.75
C ILE A 124 11.84 15.75 -8.08
N TYR A 125 11.40 16.61 -9.00
CA TYR A 125 11.92 16.70 -10.38
C TYR A 125 12.79 17.92 -10.65
N ASN A 126 13.03 18.76 -9.64
CA ASN A 126 13.85 19.97 -9.72
C ASN A 126 13.37 20.98 -10.79
N GLU A 127 12.05 21.10 -10.96
CA GLU A 127 11.43 22.01 -11.94
C GLU A 127 11.37 23.46 -11.41
N VAL A 128 11.55 24.45 -12.30
CA VAL A 128 11.58 25.87 -11.93
C VAL A 128 10.17 26.41 -11.68
N ARG A 129 9.96 26.99 -10.49
CA ARG A 129 8.66 27.59 -10.08
C ARG A 129 8.27 28.76 -10.98
N VAL A 130 7.11 28.66 -11.64
CA VAL A 130 6.58 29.70 -12.53
C VAL A 130 6.04 30.87 -11.72
N LYS A 131 6.64 32.07 -11.87
CA LYS A 131 6.25 33.27 -11.11
C LYS A 131 4.87 33.85 -11.47
N ARG A 132 4.36 33.57 -12.66
CA ARG A 132 3.07 34.07 -13.18
C ARG A 132 2.33 32.92 -13.89
N PRO A 133 1.49 32.16 -13.16
CA PRO A 133 0.78 31.02 -13.74
C PRO A 133 -0.21 31.50 -14.81
N LYS A 134 -0.22 30.84 -15.96
CA LYS A 134 -1.09 31.14 -17.10
C LYS A 134 -2.10 30.02 -17.38
N SER A 135 -1.79 28.80 -16.96
CA SER A 135 -2.68 27.64 -17.03
C SER A 135 -2.91 27.02 -15.65
N ILE A 136 -3.92 26.16 -15.56
CA ILE A 136 -4.18 25.37 -14.35
C ILE A 136 -3.00 24.43 -14.06
N ASP A 137 -2.38 23.87 -15.10
CA ASP A 137 -1.21 22.98 -14.97
C ASP A 137 0.00 23.67 -14.32
N ASP A 138 0.07 25.01 -14.30
CA ASP A 138 1.10 25.77 -13.56
C ASP A 138 0.82 25.85 -12.04
N LEU A 139 -0.44 25.61 -11.64
CA LEU A 139 -0.91 25.65 -10.26
C LEU A 139 -1.02 24.25 -9.66
N LEU A 140 -1.71 23.35 -10.35
CA LEU A 140 -2.15 22.04 -9.84
C LEU A 140 -1.98 20.97 -10.92
N ARG A 141 -1.59 19.75 -10.53
CA ARG A 141 -1.66 18.61 -11.44
C ARG A 141 -3.00 17.90 -11.26
N LEU A 142 -3.80 17.90 -12.32
CA LEU A 142 -5.10 17.22 -12.36
C LEU A 142 -4.98 15.85 -13.00
N SER A 143 -5.56 14.84 -12.38
CA SER A 143 -5.69 13.50 -12.96
C SER A 143 -6.99 12.83 -12.55
N VAL A 144 -7.37 11.75 -13.24
CA VAL A 144 -8.45 10.87 -12.80
C VAL A 144 -7.85 9.69 -12.05
N SER A 145 -8.42 9.41 -10.88
CA SER A 145 -8.11 8.25 -10.04
C SER A 145 -9.42 7.54 -9.68
N SER A 146 -9.36 6.45 -8.93
CA SER A 146 -10.51 5.67 -8.50
C SER A 146 -10.16 4.90 -7.23
N GLY A 147 -11.14 4.19 -6.68
CA GLY A 147 -10.90 3.27 -5.58
C GLY A 147 -10.18 2.02 -6.07
N GLU A 148 -9.94 1.12 -5.12
CA GLU A 148 -9.33 -0.17 -5.42
C GLU A 148 -10.22 -1.01 -6.34
N ARG A 149 -9.56 -1.83 -7.14
CA ARG A 149 -10.20 -2.74 -8.09
C ARG A 149 -10.99 -3.83 -7.38
N LEU A 150 -12.26 -3.99 -7.71
CA LEU A 150 -13.05 -5.19 -7.40
C LEU A 150 -12.90 -6.24 -8.51
N THR A 151 -12.62 -7.49 -8.17
CA THR A 151 -12.54 -8.59 -9.15
C THR A 151 -13.88 -9.36 -9.25
N PRO A 152 -14.14 -10.12 -10.33
CA PRO A 152 -15.33 -10.97 -10.41
C PRO A 152 -15.43 -11.95 -9.23
N GLU A 153 -14.29 -12.46 -8.74
CA GLU A 153 -14.21 -13.33 -7.58
C GLU A 153 -14.56 -12.59 -6.28
N ASP A 154 -14.20 -11.31 -6.15
CA ASP A 154 -14.57 -10.50 -4.98
C ASP A 154 -16.09 -10.35 -4.83
N LEU A 155 -16.81 -10.35 -5.95
CA LEU A 155 -18.27 -10.19 -5.98
C LEU A 155 -19.03 -11.52 -6.14
N ASP A 156 -18.31 -12.64 -6.25
CA ASP A 156 -18.87 -13.93 -6.66
C ASP A 156 -19.78 -13.80 -7.90
N LEU A 157 -19.37 -12.98 -8.86
CA LEU A 157 -20.20 -12.53 -9.98
C LEU A 157 -20.76 -13.71 -10.81
N ASN A 158 -20.02 -14.81 -10.87
CA ASN A 158 -20.40 -16.01 -11.62
C ASN A 158 -21.65 -16.70 -11.04
N SER A 159 -21.89 -16.59 -9.72
CA SER A 159 -23.05 -17.18 -9.05
C SER A 159 -24.34 -16.34 -9.20
N ILE A 160 -24.20 -15.05 -9.51
CA ILE A 160 -25.32 -14.13 -9.68
C ILE A 160 -26.04 -14.42 -11.00
N LYS A 161 -27.29 -14.87 -10.92
CA LYS A 161 -28.17 -15.13 -12.08
C LYS A 161 -29.37 -14.20 -12.18
N ASP A 162 -29.48 -13.22 -11.29
CA ASP A 162 -30.53 -12.20 -11.36
C ASP A 162 -30.25 -11.25 -12.53
N ARG A 163 -31.13 -11.33 -13.54
CA ARG A 163 -31.07 -10.55 -14.77
C ARG A 163 -31.23 -9.06 -14.52
N ASP A 164 -32.15 -8.66 -13.65
CA ASP A 164 -32.47 -7.24 -13.44
C ASP A 164 -31.36 -6.56 -12.64
N PHE A 165 -30.83 -7.24 -11.62
CA PHE A 165 -29.65 -6.80 -10.88
C PHE A 165 -28.44 -6.59 -11.80
N LEU A 166 -28.10 -7.58 -12.64
CA LEU A 166 -26.95 -7.49 -13.55
C LEU A 166 -27.12 -6.35 -14.58
N PHE A 167 -28.34 -6.15 -15.09
CA PHE A 167 -28.62 -5.07 -16.02
C PHE A 167 -28.53 -3.68 -15.38
N GLU A 168 -29.08 -3.52 -14.16
CA GLU A 168 -28.99 -2.26 -13.41
C GLU A 168 -27.55 -1.95 -13.00
N LEU A 169 -26.79 -2.96 -12.56
CA LEU A 169 -25.37 -2.82 -12.24
C LEU A 169 -24.56 -2.39 -13.47
N ALA A 170 -24.78 -3.02 -14.62
CA ALA A 170 -24.10 -2.66 -15.87
C ALA A 170 -24.40 -1.21 -16.28
N ASN A 171 -25.66 -0.76 -16.20
CA ASN A 171 -26.03 0.61 -16.52
C ASN A 171 -25.43 1.63 -15.54
N SER A 172 -25.37 1.28 -14.26
CA SER A 172 -24.81 2.16 -13.22
C SER A 172 -23.29 2.29 -13.36
N LEU A 173 -22.59 1.18 -13.64
CA LEU A 173 -21.16 1.18 -13.96
C LEU A 173 -20.86 1.96 -15.25
N ASN A 174 -21.69 1.78 -16.29
CA ASN A 174 -21.57 2.53 -17.54
C ASN A 174 -21.75 4.04 -17.31
N SER A 175 -22.71 4.43 -16.47
CA SER A 175 -22.94 5.85 -16.12
C SER A 175 -21.77 6.44 -15.32
N ALA A 176 -21.19 5.66 -14.40
CA ALA A 176 -20.00 6.07 -13.66
C ALA A 176 -18.79 6.24 -14.58
N LEU A 177 -18.58 5.31 -15.53
CA LEU A 177 -17.52 5.39 -16.52
C LEU A 177 -17.69 6.60 -17.44
N LEU A 178 -18.90 6.85 -17.95
CA LEU A 178 -19.20 8.03 -18.77
C LEU A 178 -18.95 9.34 -18.01
N SER A 179 -19.32 9.39 -16.73
CA SER A 179 -19.03 10.54 -15.87
C SER A 179 -17.53 10.79 -15.76
N GLY A 180 -16.75 9.72 -15.54
CA GLY A 180 -15.28 9.78 -15.54
C GLY A 180 -14.69 10.24 -16.88
N LEU A 181 -15.21 9.77 -18.01
CA LEU A 181 -14.74 10.16 -19.35
C LEU A 181 -15.02 11.65 -19.61
N ASN A 182 -16.20 12.14 -19.23
CA ASN A 182 -16.51 13.56 -19.30
C ASN A 182 -15.62 14.40 -18.37
N LEU A 183 -15.32 13.91 -17.17
CA LEU A 183 -14.37 14.55 -16.26
C LEU A 183 -12.98 14.65 -16.89
N ALA A 184 -12.44 13.54 -17.42
CA ALA A 184 -11.13 13.53 -18.08
C ALA A 184 -11.06 14.46 -19.30
N ALA A 185 -12.15 14.56 -20.07
CA ALA A 185 -12.25 15.54 -21.16
C ALA A 185 -12.26 16.99 -20.63
N ARG A 186 -12.99 17.29 -19.54
CA ARG A 186 -13.03 18.63 -18.92
C ARG A 186 -11.66 19.07 -18.38
N ILE A 187 -10.85 18.14 -17.87
CA ILE A 187 -9.49 18.43 -17.37
C ILE A 187 -8.40 18.30 -18.45
N GLY A 188 -8.77 18.03 -19.71
CA GLY A 188 -7.83 17.96 -20.84
C GLY A 188 -7.01 16.67 -20.96
N GLN A 189 -7.29 15.66 -20.14
CA GLN A 189 -6.67 14.33 -20.23
C GLN A 189 -7.17 13.52 -21.44
N ILE A 190 -8.36 13.84 -21.95
CA ILE A 190 -8.88 13.33 -23.22
C ILE A 190 -9.04 14.51 -24.16
N SER A 191 -8.33 14.47 -25.27
CA SER A 191 -8.32 15.49 -26.33
C SER A 191 -8.21 14.81 -27.69
N GLN A 192 -8.36 15.57 -28.77
CA GLN A 192 -8.15 15.05 -30.13
C GLN A 192 -6.73 14.53 -30.38
N ARG A 193 -5.73 14.97 -29.61
CA ARG A 193 -4.31 14.60 -29.81
C ARG A 193 -3.85 13.48 -28.87
N ALA A 194 -4.42 13.41 -27.69
CA ALA A 194 -4.04 12.47 -26.64
C ALA A 194 -5.27 12.01 -25.86
N ASP A 195 -5.38 10.70 -25.69
CA ASP A 195 -6.43 10.06 -24.88
C ASP A 195 -5.76 9.23 -23.80
N ASN A 196 -5.82 9.75 -22.57
CA ASN A 196 -5.19 9.13 -21.42
C ASN A 196 -5.87 7.84 -20.97
N THR A 197 -6.94 7.38 -21.58
CA THR A 197 -7.51 6.07 -21.23
C THR A 197 -6.70 4.92 -21.83
N ASN A 198 -5.97 5.15 -22.93
CA ASN A 198 -5.28 4.08 -23.67
C ASN A 198 -4.09 3.47 -22.91
N TRP A 199 -3.32 4.30 -22.20
CA TRP A 199 -2.24 3.88 -21.30
C TRP A 199 -2.69 3.57 -19.86
N GLN A 200 -3.82 4.13 -19.38
CA GLN A 200 -4.34 3.85 -18.03
C GLN A 200 -5.06 2.50 -17.97
N VAL A 201 -5.61 2.03 -19.10
CA VAL A 201 -6.28 0.74 -19.23
C VAL A 201 -5.55 -0.09 -20.28
N HIS A 202 -4.67 -0.98 -19.84
CA HIS A 202 -3.94 -1.89 -20.73
C HIS A 202 -4.86 -2.90 -21.39
N ARG A 203 -5.80 -3.49 -20.65
CA ARG A 203 -6.87 -4.34 -21.19
C ARG A 203 -8.23 -3.88 -20.68
N VAL A 204 -9.27 -3.94 -21.50
CA VAL A 204 -10.63 -3.53 -21.05
C VAL A 204 -11.38 -4.61 -20.28
N TYR A 205 -10.83 -5.83 -20.20
CA TYR A 205 -11.42 -6.98 -19.53
C TYR A 205 -10.39 -7.69 -18.63
N PHE A 206 -10.86 -8.57 -17.75
CA PHE A 206 -10.01 -9.39 -16.89
C PHE A 206 -9.31 -10.48 -17.70
N VAL A 207 -7.99 -10.41 -17.82
CA VAL A 207 -7.22 -11.43 -18.56
C VAL A 207 -7.22 -12.75 -17.78
N PRO A 208 -7.53 -13.89 -18.42
CA PRO A 208 -7.50 -15.19 -17.75
C PRO A 208 -6.11 -15.54 -17.20
N PRO A 209 -5.99 -16.20 -16.04
CA PRO A 209 -4.69 -16.57 -15.47
C PRO A 209 -3.80 -17.43 -16.37
N ALA A 210 -4.40 -18.24 -17.25
CA ALA A 210 -3.67 -19.06 -18.21
C ALA A 210 -2.92 -18.24 -19.29
N GLN A 211 -3.28 -16.96 -19.45
CA GLN A 211 -2.59 -16.02 -20.35
C GLN A 211 -1.60 -15.14 -19.60
N PHE A 212 -1.42 -15.35 -18.30
CA PHE A 212 -0.42 -14.61 -17.55
C PHE A 212 0.97 -15.08 -17.95
N PRO A 213 1.87 -14.13 -18.23
CA PRO A 213 3.27 -14.43 -18.44
C PRO A 213 3.97 -14.75 -17.11
N ASP A 214 5.10 -15.44 -17.18
CA ASP A 214 5.90 -15.79 -16.00
C ASP A 214 6.23 -14.58 -15.13
N GLY A 215 5.97 -14.71 -13.82
CA GLY A 215 6.17 -13.65 -12.83
C GLY A 215 5.27 -12.42 -13.01
N GLY A 216 4.36 -12.47 -13.98
CA GLY A 216 3.33 -11.48 -14.23
C GLY A 216 2.02 -11.79 -13.51
N GLY A 217 1.06 -10.92 -13.74
CA GLY A 217 -0.31 -11.12 -13.29
C GLY A 217 -1.23 -10.32 -14.17
N GLU A 218 -2.34 -9.89 -13.60
CA GLU A 218 -3.29 -9.05 -14.30
C GLU A 218 -2.62 -7.74 -14.77
N PRO A 219 -2.67 -7.37 -16.07
CA PRO A 219 -1.92 -6.23 -16.62
C PRO A 219 -2.15 -4.90 -15.90
N ASP A 220 -3.37 -4.67 -15.42
CA ASP A 220 -3.79 -3.45 -14.73
C ASP A 220 -3.96 -3.69 -13.21
N ARG A 221 -3.24 -4.67 -12.62
CA ARG A 221 -3.35 -5.01 -11.18
C ARG A 221 -3.02 -3.84 -10.23
N TYR A 222 -2.19 -2.89 -10.67
CA TYR A 222 -1.77 -1.73 -9.90
C TYR A 222 -2.29 -0.41 -10.47
N HIS A 223 -3.24 -0.46 -11.40
CA HIS A 223 -3.79 0.74 -12.03
C HIS A 223 -5.07 1.18 -11.34
N ASP A 224 -5.21 2.50 -11.17
CA ASP A 224 -6.40 3.20 -10.70
C ASP A 224 -7.08 3.98 -11.86
N GLY A 225 -8.07 4.80 -11.53
CA GLY A 225 -8.80 5.63 -12.49
C GLY A 225 -9.82 4.85 -13.29
N PHE A 226 -9.55 4.64 -14.58
CA PHE A 226 -10.51 4.02 -15.50
C PHE A 226 -10.50 2.50 -15.48
N ALA A 227 -9.37 1.87 -15.08
CA ALA A 227 -9.23 0.42 -15.18
C ALA A 227 -10.24 -0.35 -14.31
N PRO A 228 -10.47 0.00 -13.02
CA PRO A 228 -11.42 -0.72 -12.17
C PRO A 228 -12.85 -0.75 -12.72
N SER A 229 -13.41 0.41 -13.05
CA SER A 229 -14.79 0.52 -13.56
C SER A 229 -14.95 -0.12 -14.93
N THR A 230 -13.97 0.06 -15.84
CA THR A 230 -14.01 -0.52 -17.19
C THR A 230 -14.02 -2.04 -17.15
N LYS A 231 -13.10 -2.64 -16.39
CA LYS A 231 -13.00 -4.10 -16.30
C LYS A 231 -14.19 -4.73 -15.62
N LEU A 232 -14.68 -4.10 -14.54
CA LEU A 232 -15.86 -4.60 -13.84
C LEU A 232 -17.11 -4.49 -14.71
N LEU A 233 -17.32 -3.38 -15.42
CA LEU A 233 -18.41 -3.22 -16.39
C LEU A 233 -18.38 -4.35 -17.43
N PHE A 234 -17.20 -4.66 -17.97
CA PHE A 234 -17.08 -5.72 -18.96
C PHE A 234 -17.36 -7.12 -18.38
N ALA A 235 -16.88 -7.41 -17.16
CA ALA A 235 -17.18 -8.68 -16.50
C ALA A 235 -18.69 -8.85 -16.20
N VAL A 236 -19.36 -7.79 -15.73
CA VAL A 236 -20.82 -7.79 -15.51
C VAL A 236 -21.57 -7.98 -16.83
N LEU A 237 -21.10 -7.36 -17.91
CA LEU A 237 -21.66 -7.55 -19.24
C LEU A 237 -21.52 -9.00 -19.73
N GLU A 238 -20.36 -9.63 -19.54
CA GLU A 238 -20.14 -11.04 -19.90
C GLU A 238 -21.08 -11.96 -19.12
N GLN A 239 -21.23 -11.74 -17.80
CA GLN A 239 -22.17 -12.51 -17.00
C GLN A 239 -23.62 -12.27 -17.46
N LEU A 240 -24.01 -11.01 -17.71
CA LEU A 240 -25.34 -10.67 -18.23
C LEU A 240 -25.61 -11.34 -19.58
N ALA A 241 -24.62 -11.43 -20.46
CA ALA A 241 -24.75 -12.09 -21.75
C ALA A 241 -25.05 -13.59 -21.62
N THR A 242 -24.60 -14.24 -20.54
CA THR A 242 -24.96 -15.64 -20.26
C THR A 242 -26.41 -15.81 -19.80
N VAL A 243 -27.02 -14.77 -19.22
CA VAL A 243 -28.37 -14.79 -18.66
C VAL A 243 -29.41 -14.22 -19.64
N ASP A 244 -29.18 -13.02 -20.18
CA ASP A 244 -30.02 -12.31 -21.14
C ASP A 244 -29.15 -11.57 -22.17
N ARG A 245 -28.96 -12.20 -23.33
CA ARG A 245 -28.20 -11.66 -24.46
C ARG A 245 -28.74 -10.34 -24.98
N ALA A 246 -30.07 -10.17 -25.00
CA ALA A 246 -30.70 -8.96 -25.51
C ALA A 246 -30.51 -7.77 -24.54
N ALA A 247 -30.49 -8.02 -23.23
CA ALA A 247 -30.11 -7.03 -22.24
C ALA A 247 -28.64 -6.59 -22.40
N ALA A 248 -27.71 -7.54 -22.58
CA ALA A 248 -26.30 -7.23 -22.83
C ALA A 248 -26.11 -6.38 -24.10
N GLN A 249 -26.81 -6.72 -25.19
CA GLN A 249 -26.78 -5.93 -26.43
C GLN A 249 -27.28 -4.50 -26.25
N ARG A 250 -28.29 -4.26 -25.39
CA ARG A 250 -28.76 -2.91 -25.07
C ARG A 250 -27.71 -2.09 -24.32
N VAL A 251 -26.95 -2.71 -23.42
CA VAL A 251 -25.82 -2.02 -22.74
C VAL A 251 -24.75 -1.64 -23.76
N ILE A 252 -24.36 -2.57 -24.65
CA ILE A 252 -23.36 -2.31 -25.71
C ILE A 252 -23.81 -1.17 -26.63
N ALA A 253 -25.10 -1.14 -26.99
CA ALA A 253 -25.66 -0.10 -27.86
C ALA A 253 -25.66 1.31 -27.24
N SER A 254 -25.53 1.41 -25.91
CA SER A 254 -25.44 2.70 -25.21
C SER A 254 -24.04 3.34 -25.26
N TRP A 255 -23.03 2.62 -25.74
CA TRP A 255 -21.65 3.10 -25.80
C TRP A 255 -21.43 4.01 -27.01
N ASP A 256 -21.04 5.26 -26.75
CA ASP A 256 -20.68 6.25 -27.77
C ASP A 256 -19.25 5.99 -28.29
N ILE A 257 -19.14 5.04 -29.23
CA ILE A 257 -17.86 4.60 -29.83
C ILE A 257 -17.24 5.63 -30.77
N ASP A 258 -17.99 6.63 -31.21
CA ASP A 258 -17.51 7.70 -32.10
C ASP A 258 -16.81 8.80 -31.29
N ARG A 259 -17.28 9.06 -30.06
CA ARG A 259 -16.69 10.06 -29.17
C ARG A 259 -15.55 9.53 -28.29
N TRP A 260 -15.67 8.29 -27.79
CA TRP A 260 -14.77 7.79 -26.74
C TRP A 260 -14.01 6.53 -27.17
N THR A 261 -12.68 6.64 -27.21
CA THR A 261 -11.79 5.54 -27.59
C THR A 261 -11.93 4.32 -26.67
N LEU A 262 -12.09 4.55 -25.36
CA LEU A 262 -12.28 3.47 -24.39
C LEU A 262 -13.57 2.66 -24.64
N TYR A 263 -14.66 3.32 -25.03
CA TYR A 263 -15.88 2.63 -25.45
C TYR A 263 -15.70 1.88 -26.76
N LYS A 264 -14.95 2.45 -27.71
CA LYS A 264 -14.58 1.76 -28.95
C LYS A 264 -13.81 0.46 -28.66
N ARG A 265 -12.91 0.48 -27.66
CA ARG A 265 -12.17 -0.71 -27.17
C ARG A 265 -13.07 -1.72 -26.44
N LEU A 266 -13.97 -1.27 -25.57
CA LEU A 266 -14.98 -2.13 -24.93
C LEU A 266 -15.88 -2.81 -25.97
N TRP A 267 -16.34 -2.06 -26.97
CA TRP A 267 -17.12 -2.58 -28.08
C TRP A 267 -16.34 -3.65 -28.86
N ALA A 268 -15.06 -3.40 -29.17
CA ALA A 268 -14.22 -4.37 -29.84
C ALA A 268 -14.03 -5.65 -29.00
N ALA A 269 -13.84 -5.53 -27.69
CA ALA A 269 -13.76 -6.69 -26.80
C ALA A 269 -15.07 -7.49 -26.77
N ALA A 270 -16.23 -6.84 -26.77
CA ALA A 270 -17.53 -7.51 -26.87
C ALA A 270 -17.71 -8.20 -28.24
N ALA A 271 -17.16 -7.61 -29.30
CA ALA A 271 -17.21 -8.13 -30.66
C ALA A 271 -16.40 -9.42 -30.87
N ARG A 272 -15.59 -9.84 -29.90
CA ARG A 272 -14.96 -11.17 -29.91
C ARG A 272 -16.00 -12.29 -29.87
N ASN A 273 -17.13 -12.06 -29.21
CA ASN A 273 -18.23 -13.02 -29.16
C ASN A 273 -19.19 -12.82 -30.37
N GLY A 274 -19.27 -13.84 -31.22
CA GLY A 274 -20.16 -13.88 -32.39
C GLY A 274 -21.66 -13.80 -32.06
N GLU A 275 -22.05 -14.21 -30.86
CA GLU A 275 -23.45 -14.19 -30.41
C GLU A 275 -23.92 -12.79 -30.00
N LEU A 276 -22.99 -11.92 -29.55
CA LEU A 276 -23.32 -10.56 -29.12
C LEU A 276 -23.37 -9.59 -30.30
N LEU A 277 -22.41 -9.69 -31.22
CA LEU A 277 -22.28 -8.77 -32.36
C LEU A 277 -22.11 -9.53 -33.68
N THR A 278 -22.91 -9.13 -34.66
CA THR A 278 -22.96 -9.74 -35.99
C THR A 278 -21.70 -9.43 -36.79
N SER A 279 -21.33 -10.32 -37.71
CA SER A 279 -20.16 -10.11 -38.58
C SER A 279 -20.25 -8.83 -39.41
N SER A 280 -21.45 -8.45 -39.86
CA SER A 280 -21.66 -7.20 -40.60
C SER A 280 -21.30 -5.95 -39.77
N ALA A 281 -21.61 -5.94 -38.47
CA ALA A 281 -21.21 -4.85 -37.58
C ALA A 281 -19.69 -4.79 -37.41
N VAL A 282 -19.02 -5.94 -37.29
CA VAL A 282 -17.56 -6.04 -37.20
C VAL A 282 -16.89 -5.60 -38.51
N GLU A 283 -17.46 -5.93 -39.67
CA GLU A 283 -16.96 -5.46 -40.97
C GLU A 283 -17.04 -3.93 -41.09
N LYS A 284 -18.18 -3.34 -40.71
CA LYS A 284 -18.36 -1.89 -40.69
C LYS A 284 -17.37 -1.22 -39.74
N PHE A 285 -17.15 -1.81 -38.56
CA PHE A 285 -16.18 -1.31 -37.59
C PHE A 285 -14.76 -1.25 -38.17
N PHE A 286 -14.28 -2.29 -38.83
CA PHE A 286 -12.95 -2.26 -39.44
C PHE A 286 -12.82 -1.26 -40.60
N GLN A 287 -13.92 -0.93 -41.28
CA GLN A 287 -13.95 0.10 -42.32
C GLN A 287 -13.85 1.52 -41.74
N THR A 288 -14.29 1.74 -40.49
CA THR A 288 -14.23 3.06 -39.85
C THR A 288 -12.93 3.32 -39.08
N LEU A 289 -12.10 2.30 -38.84
CA LEU A 289 -10.82 2.46 -38.14
C LEU A 289 -9.82 3.29 -38.96
N ASP A 290 -9.27 4.33 -38.32
CA ASP A 290 -8.16 5.09 -38.88
C ASP A 290 -6.85 4.28 -38.90
N ASP A 291 -5.78 4.83 -39.49
CA ASP A 291 -4.51 4.11 -39.59
C ASP A 291 -3.81 3.89 -38.25
N ARG A 292 -3.95 4.81 -37.31
CA ARG A 292 -3.32 4.71 -35.98
C ARG A 292 -4.01 3.64 -35.15
N GLU A 293 -5.34 3.65 -35.14
CA GLU A 293 -6.20 2.66 -34.49
C GLU A 293 -5.95 1.25 -35.05
N PHE A 294 -5.84 1.13 -36.38
CA PHE A 294 -5.67 -0.16 -37.03
C PHE A 294 -4.32 -0.86 -36.72
N TRP A 295 -3.24 -0.08 -36.61
CA TRP A 295 -1.86 -0.58 -36.50
C TRP A 295 -1.26 -0.56 -35.09
N SER A 296 -1.78 0.26 -34.17
CA SER A 296 -1.19 0.42 -32.83
C SER A 296 -1.69 -0.65 -31.85
N ALA A 297 -1.32 -1.91 -32.08
CA ALA A 297 -1.75 -3.04 -31.24
C ALA A 297 -1.39 -2.91 -29.75
N GLY A 298 -0.34 -2.15 -29.41
CA GLY A 298 -0.01 -1.84 -28.01
C GLY A 298 -0.98 -0.87 -27.32
N SER A 299 -1.65 0.01 -28.09
CA SER A 299 -2.64 0.98 -27.58
C SER A 299 -4.08 0.49 -27.77
N TYR A 300 -4.31 -0.36 -28.78
CA TYR A 300 -5.60 -0.92 -29.15
C TYR A 300 -5.56 -2.45 -29.28
N PRO A 301 -5.17 -3.18 -28.22
CA PRO A 301 -5.00 -4.62 -28.30
C PRO A 301 -6.29 -5.34 -28.69
N GLU A 302 -7.45 -4.83 -28.21
CA GLU A 302 -8.76 -5.40 -28.52
C GLU A 302 -9.10 -5.35 -30.03
N PHE A 303 -8.57 -4.37 -30.79
CA PHE A 303 -8.85 -4.27 -32.23
C PHE A 303 -8.10 -5.36 -33.01
N ALA A 304 -6.83 -5.58 -32.65
CA ALA A 304 -6.01 -6.62 -33.24
C ALA A 304 -6.52 -8.03 -32.84
N GLU A 305 -6.93 -8.20 -31.59
CA GLU A 305 -7.52 -9.44 -31.08
C GLU A 305 -8.82 -9.78 -31.82
N THR A 306 -9.76 -8.84 -31.93
CA THR A 306 -11.03 -9.05 -32.64
C THR A 306 -10.82 -9.33 -34.12
N ARG A 307 -9.82 -8.69 -34.76
CA ARG A 307 -9.46 -8.97 -36.15
C ARG A 307 -9.03 -10.43 -36.34
N ALA A 308 -8.21 -10.95 -35.43
CA ALA A 308 -7.73 -12.33 -35.50
C ALA A 308 -8.83 -13.36 -35.17
N LEU A 309 -9.62 -13.13 -34.12
CA LEU A 309 -10.67 -14.05 -33.68
C LEU A 309 -11.88 -14.10 -34.62
N ARG A 310 -12.28 -12.95 -35.20
CA ARG A 310 -13.47 -12.87 -36.07
C ARG A 310 -13.14 -13.06 -37.55
N TRP A 311 -11.89 -13.27 -37.94
CA TRP A 311 -11.45 -13.32 -39.34
C TRP A 311 -12.30 -14.25 -40.22
N ASN A 312 -12.51 -15.49 -39.79
CA ASN A 312 -13.27 -16.49 -40.55
C ASN A 312 -14.77 -16.15 -40.68
N SER A 313 -15.29 -15.30 -39.78
CA SER A 313 -16.69 -14.87 -39.80
C SER A 313 -16.95 -13.69 -40.75
N LEU A 314 -15.90 -13.07 -41.32
CA LEU A 314 -15.99 -11.94 -42.23
C LEU A 314 -16.26 -12.38 -43.67
N SER A 315 -17.02 -11.56 -44.40
CA SER A 315 -17.25 -11.70 -45.84
C SER A 315 -15.94 -11.75 -46.62
N LEU A 316 -15.95 -12.42 -47.77
CA LEU A 316 -14.78 -12.51 -48.65
C LEU A 316 -14.28 -11.12 -49.06
N THR A 317 -15.21 -10.21 -49.35
CA THR A 317 -14.91 -8.81 -49.71
C THR A 317 -14.17 -8.09 -48.59
N ALA A 318 -14.61 -8.25 -47.33
CA ALA A 318 -13.95 -7.64 -46.18
C ALA A 318 -12.55 -8.22 -45.94
N ARG A 319 -12.39 -9.55 -46.03
CA ARG A 319 -11.07 -10.20 -45.89
C ARG A 319 -10.08 -9.72 -46.96
N VAL A 320 -10.49 -9.64 -48.22
CA VAL A 320 -9.64 -9.12 -49.30
C VAL A 320 -9.22 -7.66 -49.06
N ALA A 321 -10.14 -6.82 -48.56
CA ALA A 321 -9.82 -5.44 -48.22
C ALA A 321 -8.82 -5.33 -47.05
N LEU A 322 -9.00 -6.14 -46.01
CA LEU A 322 -8.10 -6.21 -44.85
C LEU A 322 -6.72 -6.74 -45.22
N GLU A 323 -6.63 -7.82 -46.00
CA GLU A 323 -5.35 -8.34 -46.49
C GLU A 323 -4.61 -7.30 -47.33
N ARG A 324 -5.31 -6.58 -48.21
CA ARG A 324 -4.71 -5.48 -48.97
C ARG A 324 -4.16 -4.38 -48.04
N ARG A 325 -4.86 -4.05 -46.95
CA ARG A 325 -4.41 -3.07 -45.96
C ARG A 325 -3.19 -3.58 -45.18
N LEU A 326 -3.18 -4.84 -44.75
CA LEU A 326 -2.08 -5.47 -44.03
C LEU A 326 -0.81 -5.59 -44.89
N LEU A 327 -0.95 -6.03 -46.15
CA LEU A 327 0.17 -6.13 -47.10
C LEU A 327 0.78 -4.77 -47.46
N LYS A 328 0.00 -3.69 -47.41
CA LYS A 328 0.50 -2.32 -47.62
C LYS A 328 1.36 -1.84 -46.44
N GLY A 329 1.12 -2.36 -45.24
CA GLY A 329 1.84 -1.98 -44.03
C GLY A 329 1.40 -0.63 -43.42
N GLU A 330 1.95 -0.31 -42.25
CA GLU A 330 1.69 0.94 -41.54
C GLU A 330 2.15 2.16 -42.38
N PRO A 331 1.32 3.21 -42.50
CA PRO A 331 1.72 4.41 -43.23
C PRO A 331 2.95 5.08 -42.63
N ARG A 332 3.95 5.40 -43.46
CA ARG A 332 5.22 6.03 -43.05
C ARG A 332 5.05 7.33 -42.24
N ARG A 333 3.94 8.05 -42.41
CA ARG A 333 3.63 9.27 -41.64
C ARG A 333 3.47 9.04 -40.13
N LEU A 334 3.18 7.80 -39.71
CA LEU A 334 3.02 7.43 -38.30
C LEU A 334 4.35 7.04 -37.65
N LEU A 335 5.40 6.79 -38.45
CA LEU A 335 6.72 6.44 -37.94
C LEU A 335 7.46 7.70 -37.44
N PRO A 336 8.30 7.57 -36.40
CA PRO A 336 9.20 8.64 -35.98
C PRO A 336 10.10 9.12 -37.12
N LYS A 337 10.22 10.44 -37.30
CA LYS A 337 11.00 11.07 -38.39
C LYS A 337 12.50 10.75 -38.37
N ARG A 338 13.01 10.14 -37.30
CA ARG A 338 14.43 9.86 -37.06
C ARG A 338 14.89 8.48 -37.57
N ILE A 339 13.97 7.66 -38.10
CA ILE A 339 14.27 6.31 -38.55
C ILE A 339 14.72 6.34 -40.01
N GLU A 340 15.84 5.67 -40.31
CA GLU A 340 16.36 5.53 -41.68
C GLU A 340 15.34 4.81 -42.60
N PRO A 341 15.24 5.16 -43.90
CA PRO A 341 14.23 4.57 -44.80
C PRO A 341 14.27 3.04 -44.91
N ALA A 342 15.46 2.44 -44.80
CA ALA A 342 15.64 0.98 -44.81
C ALA A 342 15.10 0.34 -43.52
N GLU A 343 15.44 0.90 -42.36
CA GLU A 343 14.93 0.45 -41.05
C GLU A 343 13.41 0.63 -40.93
N ALA A 344 12.87 1.74 -41.45
CA ALA A 344 11.44 1.99 -41.49
C ALA A 344 10.69 0.92 -42.30
N THR A 345 11.27 0.45 -43.40
CA THR A 345 10.68 -0.60 -44.23
C THR A 345 10.70 -1.96 -43.52
N LEU A 346 11.80 -2.27 -42.82
CA LEU A 346 11.93 -3.47 -42.01
C LEU A 346 10.95 -3.45 -40.82
N TYR A 347 10.78 -2.31 -40.16
CA TYR A 347 9.82 -2.12 -39.07
C TYR A 347 8.38 -2.36 -39.52
N VAL A 348 7.98 -1.76 -40.64
CA VAL A 348 6.65 -1.94 -41.23
C VAL A 348 6.41 -3.40 -41.59
N THR A 349 7.41 -4.06 -42.18
CA THR A 349 7.34 -5.49 -42.53
C THR A 349 7.17 -6.35 -41.29
N ARG A 350 7.97 -6.12 -40.23
CA ARG A 350 7.86 -6.85 -38.96
C ARG A 350 6.47 -6.71 -38.33
N ARG A 351 5.88 -5.50 -38.32
CA ARG A 351 4.51 -5.30 -37.81
C ARG A 351 3.46 -6.04 -38.64
N ALA A 352 3.54 -5.96 -39.97
CA ALA A 352 2.62 -6.68 -40.85
C ALA A 352 2.73 -8.21 -40.69
N VAL A 353 3.95 -8.74 -40.54
CA VAL A 353 4.21 -10.16 -40.24
C VAL A 353 3.56 -10.56 -38.91
N ALA A 354 3.78 -9.78 -37.84
CA ALA A 354 3.19 -10.07 -36.52
C ALA A 354 1.65 -10.09 -36.56
N GLU A 355 1.01 -9.16 -37.28
CA GLU A 355 -0.45 -9.14 -37.42
C GLU A 355 -1.00 -10.32 -38.23
N LEU A 356 -0.32 -10.72 -39.30
CA LEU A 356 -0.74 -11.87 -40.11
C LEU A 356 -0.54 -13.19 -39.39
N GLN A 357 0.58 -13.35 -38.67
CA GLN A 357 0.80 -14.52 -37.81
C GLN A 357 -0.26 -14.58 -36.71
N ARG A 358 -0.64 -13.44 -36.09
CA ARG A 358 -1.73 -13.40 -35.11
C ARG A 358 -3.05 -13.94 -35.67
N ILE A 359 -3.36 -13.63 -36.92
CA ILE A 359 -4.55 -14.17 -37.61
C ILE A 359 -4.39 -15.68 -37.86
N GLN A 360 -3.21 -16.17 -38.24
CA GLN A 360 -2.99 -17.60 -38.47
C GLN A 360 -3.08 -18.45 -37.19
N VAL A 361 -2.66 -17.91 -36.04
CA VAL A 361 -2.71 -18.60 -34.75
C VAL A 361 -4.15 -19.02 -34.39
N THR A 362 -5.18 -18.31 -34.87
CA THR A 362 -6.59 -18.68 -34.65
C THR A 362 -7.11 -19.76 -35.61
N GLY A 363 -6.26 -20.28 -36.50
CA GLY A 363 -6.64 -21.22 -37.55
C GLY A 363 -7.33 -20.55 -38.75
N ALA A 364 -7.19 -19.23 -38.91
CA ALA A 364 -7.79 -18.50 -40.02
C ALA A 364 -7.04 -18.72 -41.34
N ILE A 365 -7.79 -18.88 -42.43
CA ILE A 365 -7.24 -19.10 -43.76
C ILE A 365 -7.01 -17.76 -44.44
N LEU A 366 -5.73 -17.47 -44.73
CA LEU A 366 -5.30 -16.34 -45.55
C LEU A 366 -5.35 -16.72 -47.04
N SER A 367 -5.49 -15.74 -47.93
CA SER A 367 -5.36 -16.00 -49.37
C SER A 367 -3.95 -16.51 -49.71
N GLU A 368 -3.85 -17.31 -50.77
CA GLU A 368 -2.57 -17.86 -51.25
C GLU A 368 -1.53 -16.75 -51.48
N LYS A 369 -1.95 -15.64 -52.07
CA LYS A 369 -1.10 -14.46 -52.28
C LYS A 369 -0.50 -13.92 -50.97
N THR A 370 -1.33 -13.79 -49.93
CA THR A 370 -0.91 -13.28 -48.62
C THR A 370 -0.02 -14.28 -47.90
N GLN A 371 -0.31 -15.58 -48.02
CA GLN A 371 0.51 -16.65 -47.47
C GLN A 371 1.91 -16.68 -48.08
N THR A 372 2.03 -16.59 -49.42
CA THR A 372 3.32 -16.54 -50.11
C THR A 372 4.13 -15.31 -49.68
N TRP A 373 3.48 -14.15 -49.56
CA TRP A 373 4.13 -12.93 -49.07
C TRP A 373 4.66 -13.10 -47.64
N LEU A 374 3.84 -13.66 -46.74
CA LEU A 374 4.21 -13.86 -45.34
C LEU A 374 5.42 -14.80 -45.18
N ASN A 375 5.42 -15.93 -45.88
CA ASN A 375 6.54 -16.88 -45.84
C ASN A 375 7.84 -16.24 -46.36
N THR A 376 7.75 -15.44 -47.44
CA THR A 376 8.89 -14.70 -47.99
C THR A 376 9.40 -13.64 -47.01
N ALA A 377 8.50 -12.90 -46.36
CA ALA A 377 8.84 -11.87 -45.39
C ALA A 377 9.50 -12.46 -44.14
N ILE A 378 9.03 -13.59 -43.63
CA ILE A 378 9.64 -14.29 -42.48
C ILE A 378 11.06 -14.76 -42.82
N ALA A 379 11.28 -15.33 -44.01
CA ALA A 379 12.59 -15.80 -44.45
C ALA A 379 13.62 -14.66 -44.64
N GLY A 380 13.15 -13.44 -44.91
CA GLY A 380 14.00 -12.26 -45.11
C GLY A 380 14.28 -11.43 -43.85
N LEU A 381 13.76 -11.81 -42.67
CA LEU A 381 13.93 -11.07 -41.42
C LEU A 381 14.94 -11.76 -40.50
N ASP A 382 15.96 -11.01 -40.08
CA ASP A 382 16.80 -11.42 -38.95
C ASP A 382 15.96 -11.37 -37.67
N ASN A 383 15.72 -12.54 -37.06
CA ASN A 383 14.84 -12.73 -35.91
C ASN A 383 13.38 -12.26 -36.16
N PRO A 384 12.56 -13.06 -36.88
CA PRO A 384 11.16 -12.74 -37.12
C PRO A 384 10.37 -12.74 -35.80
N PRO A 385 9.30 -11.93 -35.69
CA PRO A 385 8.43 -12.00 -34.52
C PRO A 385 7.84 -13.41 -34.40
N ALA A 386 7.95 -14.00 -33.21
CA ALA A 386 7.32 -15.27 -32.88
C ALA A 386 6.00 -14.98 -32.15
N VAL A 387 4.89 -15.06 -32.88
CA VAL A 387 3.53 -14.90 -32.34
C VAL A 387 2.94 -16.30 -32.17
N ASN A 388 2.94 -16.80 -30.95
CA ASN A 388 2.42 -18.11 -30.55
C ASN A 388 1.00 -18.02 -29.96
N SER A 389 0.60 -16.85 -29.48
CA SER A 389 -0.73 -16.55 -28.98
C SER A 389 -1.32 -15.31 -29.64
N VAL A 390 -2.66 -15.20 -29.65
CA VAL A 390 -3.35 -14.00 -30.18
C VAL A 390 -2.94 -12.74 -29.41
N THR A 391 -2.59 -12.90 -28.14
CA THR A 391 -2.25 -11.81 -27.22
C THR A 391 -0.78 -11.42 -27.21
N ASP A 392 0.07 -12.11 -27.99
CA ASP A 392 1.50 -11.83 -28.00
C ASP A 392 1.80 -10.42 -28.52
N GLY A 393 2.71 -9.73 -27.82
CA GLY A 393 3.07 -8.35 -28.08
C GLY A 393 2.13 -7.30 -27.47
N PHE A 394 1.08 -7.70 -26.75
CA PHE A 394 0.24 -6.77 -25.98
C PHE A 394 0.92 -6.35 -24.68
N ASN A 395 0.47 -5.22 -24.11
CA ASN A 395 0.96 -4.79 -22.81
C ASN A 395 0.47 -5.75 -21.71
N VAL A 396 1.41 -6.14 -20.89
CA VAL A 396 1.35 -7.24 -19.92
C VAL A 396 1.49 -6.75 -18.48
N GLY A 397 1.57 -5.43 -18.31
CA GLY A 397 1.72 -4.79 -17.01
C GLY A 397 3.07 -5.04 -16.35
N VAL A 398 3.14 -4.72 -15.05
CA VAL A 398 4.34 -4.89 -14.22
C VAL A 398 4.53 -6.37 -13.87
N ARG A 399 5.70 -6.91 -14.23
CA ARG A 399 6.11 -8.28 -13.91
C ARG A 399 7.33 -8.30 -12.99
N LEU A 400 7.40 -9.31 -12.14
CA LEU A 400 8.59 -9.67 -11.37
C LEU A 400 9.25 -10.85 -12.07
N VAL A 401 10.28 -10.59 -12.88
CA VAL A 401 11.04 -11.65 -13.53
C VAL A 401 12.25 -11.95 -12.66
N ALA A 402 12.28 -13.13 -12.03
CA ALA A 402 13.49 -13.68 -11.44
C ALA A 402 14.38 -14.13 -12.61
N GLY A 403 15.16 -13.22 -13.18
CA GLY A 403 16.11 -13.57 -14.22
C GLY A 403 17.33 -14.23 -13.59
N GLU A 404 17.61 -15.48 -13.94
CA GLU A 404 19.00 -15.93 -14.02
C GLU A 404 19.69 -15.03 -15.05
N ARG A 405 20.58 -14.17 -14.56
CA ARG A 405 21.21 -13.14 -15.36
C ARG A 405 22.22 -13.80 -16.29
N PRO A 406 22.28 -13.46 -17.58
CA PRO A 406 23.37 -13.92 -18.42
C PRO A 406 24.67 -13.37 -17.83
N SER A 407 25.51 -14.23 -17.25
CA SER A 407 26.86 -13.85 -16.86
C SER A 407 27.62 -13.52 -18.13
N GLY A 408 27.97 -12.24 -18.31
CA GLY A 408 28.80 -11.84 -19.44
C GLY A 408 30.12 -12.62 -19.42
N GLN A 409 30.45 -13.32 -20.51
CA GLN A 409 31.69 -14.12 -20.62
C GLN A 409 32.97 -13.25 -20.61
N ARG A 410 32.84 -11.92 -20.54
CA ARG A 410 33.91 -10.95 -20.78
C ARG A 410 35.11 -11.11 -19.84
N PHE A 411 34.87 -11.36 -18.55
CA PHE A 411 35.95 -11.45 -17.54
C PHE A 411 36.51 -12.87 -17.37
N HIS A 412 35.86 -13.89 -17.96
CA HIS A 412 36.31 -15.28 -17.86
C HIS A 412 37.65 -15.55 -18.59
N ASN A 413 37.97 -14.76 -19.62
CA ASN A 413 39.16 -14.94 -20.45
C ASN A 413 40.29 -13.94 -20.14
N VAL A 414 40.13 -13.10 -19.10
CA VAL A 414 41.16 -12.12 -18.71
C VAL A 414 42.26 -12.82 -17.90
N PRO A 415 43.56 -12.61 -18.21
CA PRO A 415 44.65 -13.20 -17.45
C PRO A 415 44.63 -12.79 -15.96
N ARG A 416 44.88 -13.74 -15.05
CA ARG A 416 44.85 -13.55 -13.59
C ARG A 416 45.61 -12.30 -13.12
N ALA A 417 46.78 -12.02 -13.70
CA ALA A 417 47.62 -10.88 -13.35
C ALA A 417 47.02 -9.49 -13.69
N LYS A 418 46.04 -9.41 -14.61
CA LYS A 418 45.39 -8.16 -15.04
C LYS A 418 43.92 -8.06 -14.63
N LEU A 419 43.41 -9.10 -13.95
CA LEU A 419 41.99 -9.24 -13.69
C LEU A 419 41.47 -8.16 -12.73
N LEU A 420 42.22 -7.83 -11.66
CA LEU A 420 41.81 -6.77 -10.73
C LEU A 420 41.75 -5.39 -11.40
N GLU A 421 42.78 -5.04 -12.18
CA GLU A 421 42.84 -3.75 -12.91
C GLU A 421 41.67 -3.60 -13.92
N GLU A 422 41.36 -4.67 -14.67
CA GLU A 422 40.26 -4.64 -15.63
C GLU A 422 38.89 -4.60 -14.94
N LEU A 423 38.71 -5.30 -13.81
CA LEU A 423 37.47 -5.21 -13.05
C LEU A 423 37.27 -3.78 -12.50
N GLU A 424 38.28 -3.21 -11.87
CA GLU A 424 38.22 -1.86 -11.30
C GLU A 424 37.92 -0.79 -12.35
N LYS A 425 38.56 -0.85 -13.52
CA LYS A 425 38.32 0.09 -14.63
C LYS A 425 36.88 0.08 -15.13
N ASN A 426 36.18 -1.04 -15.00
CA ASN A 426 34.79 -1.17 -15.43
C ASN A 426 33.80 -0.92 -14.28
N LEU A 427 34.25 -0.77 -13.02
CA LEU A 427 33.42 -0.37 -11.88
C LEU A 427 33.22 1.16 -11.89
N GLY A 428 32.12 1.60 -12.51
CA GLY A 428 31.70 2.99 -12.55
C GLY A 428 30.92 3.41 -11.31
N ASP A 429 30.76 4.71 -11.10
CA ASP A 429 29.96 5.24 -9.98
C ASP A 429 28.44 5.13 -10.28
N ASP A 430 28.06 4.96 -11.55
CA ASP A 430 26.68 4.72 -11.99
C ASP A 430 26.37 3.22 -12.07
N SER A 431 25.60 2.73 -11.09
CA SER A 431 25.08 1.35 -10.97
C SER A 431 24.27 0.85 -12.18
N TRP A 432 23.95 1.72 -13.15
CA TRP A 432 23.12 1.41 -14.31
C TRP A 432 23.92 1.13 -15.59
N ASP A 433 25.25 1.28 -15.59
CA ASP A 433 26.08 0.86 -16.75
C ASP A 433 26.12 -0.67 -16.85
N ASP A 434 25.94 -1.20 -18.05
CA ASP A 434 26.03 -2.65 -18.33
C ASP A 434 27.43 -3.18 -17.96
N ARG A 435 28.49 -2.38 -18.15
CA ARG A 435 29.88 -2.80 -17.85
C ARG A 435 30.15 -2.92 -16.36
N SER A 436 29.67 -1.96 -15.58
CA SER A 436 29.78 -1.99 -14.12
C SER A 436 28.99 -3.15 -13.53
N ARG A 437 27.81 -3.43 -14.09
CA ARG A 437 26.96 -4.56 -13.70
C ARG A 437 27.62 -5.91 -13.98
N GLU A 438 28.21 -6.10 -15.16
CA GLU A 438 28.95 -7.32 -15.50
C GLU A 438 30.16 -7.55 -14.58
N ALA A 439 30.92 -6.50 -14.25
CA ALA A 439 32.08 -6.58 -13.36
C ALA A 439 31.66 -6.98 -11.94
N SER A 440 30.61 -6.36 -11.41
CA SER A 440 30.07 -6.68 -10.09
C SER A 440 29.48 -8.09 -10.00
N ASP A 441 28.75 -8.53 -11.02
CA ASP A 441 28.21 -9.89 -11.06
C ASP A 441 29.35 -10.93 -11.13
N PHE A 442 30.42 -10.67 -11.90
CA PHE A 442 31.59 -11.55 -11.93
C PHE A 442 32.26 -11.68 -10.56
N ILE A 443 32.41 -10.56 -9.84
CA ILE A 443 32.96 -10.54 -8.48
C ILE A 443 32.11 -11.37 -7.51
N GLY A 444 30.78 -11.21 -7.56
CA GLY A 444 29.84 -11.94 -6.68
C GLY A 444 29.80 -13.45 -6.91
N HIS A 445 29.98 -13.90 -8.15
CA HIS A 445 29.99 -15.34 -8.50
C HIS A 445 31.36 -16.01 -8.26
N ASN A 446 32.45 -15.24 -8.21
CA ASN A 446 33.81 -15.76 -8.04
C ASN A 446 34.52 -15.24 -6.78
N PRO A 447 33.89 -15.24 -5.59
CA PRO A 447 34.44 -14.59 -4.40
C PRO A 447 35.76 -15.23 -3.94
N GLY A 448 35.94 -16.54 -4.12
CA GLY A 448 37.20 -17.21 -3.78
C GLY A 448 38.39 -16.73 -4.60
N LEU A 449 38.24 -16.62 -5.92
CA LEU A 449 39.27 -16.12 -6.84
C LEU A 449 39.64 -14.66 -6.52
N ILE A 450 38.63 -13.83 -6.26
CA ILE A 450 38.83 -12.41 -5.95
C ILE A 450 39.55 -12.25 -4.60
N LEU A 451 39.17 -13.00 -3.57
CA LEU A 451 39.84 -12.95 -2.26
C LEU A 451 41.31 -13.42 -2.34
N GLU A 452 41.62 -14.44 -3.14
CA GLU A 452 43.01 -14.86 -3.38
C GLU A 452 43.83 -13.77 -4.07
N LEU A 453 43.27 -13.17 -5.12
CA LEU A 453 43.93 -12.10 -5.86
C LEU A 453 44.21 -10.86 -5.01
N LEU A 454 43.25 -10.48 -4.15
CA LEU A 454 43.41 -9.37 -3.21
C LEU A 454 44.45 -9.68 -2.13
N ALA A 455 44.60 -10.94 -1.72
CA ALA A 455 45.62 -11.36 -0.76
C ALA A 455 47.05 -11.40 -1.35
N GLU A 456 47.17 -11.67 -2.66
CA GLU A 456 48.45 -11.73 -3.38
C GLU A 456 48.99 -10.35 -3.79
N SER A 457 48.12 -9.33 -3.83
CA SER A 457 48.47 -7.97 -4.24
C SER A 457 48.92 -7.09 -3.06
N GLU A 458 49.87 -6.16 -3.30
CA GLU A 458 50.16 -5.09 -2.33
C GLU A 458 48.94 -4.16 -2.21
N THR A 459 48.50 -3.92 -0.96
CA THR A 459 47.29 -3.16 -0.68
C THR A 459 47.38 -1.74 -1.24
N SER A 460 46.53 -1.42 -2.21
CA SER A 460 46.50 -0.11 -2.87
C SER A 460 45.12 0.52 -2.78
N THR A 461 45.05 1.85 -2.86
CA THR A 461 43.80 2.63 -2.89
C THR A 461 42.89 2.27 -4.08
N ALA A 462 43.47 1.70 -5.13
CA ALA A 462 42.78 1.17 -6.31
C ALA A 462 41.77 0.04 -5.97
N GLN A 463 42.03 -0.75 -4.92
CA GLN A 463 41.18 -1.92 -4.62
C GLN A 463 39.88 -1.61 -3.87
N VAL A 464 39.64 -0.35 -3.51
CA VAL A 464 38.46 0.07 -2.73
C VAL A 464 37.16 -0.29 -3.45
N LYS A 465 37.06 0.00 -4.75
CA LYS A 465 35.85 -0.30 -5.56
C LYS A 465 35.56 -1.80 -5.64
N ILE A 466 36.61 -2.62 -5.70
CA ILE A 466 36.48 -4.08 -5.74
C ILE A 466 35.97 -4.60 -4.39
N TRP A 467 36.52 -4.12 -3.27
CA TRP A 467 36.02 -4.47 -1.93
C TRP A 467 34.56 -4.05 -1.72
N GLN A 468 34.19 -2.86 -2.18
CA GLN A 468 32.82 -2.37 -2.09
C GLN A 468 31.86 -3.24 -2.92
N SER A 469 32.23 -3.54 -4.17
CA SER A 469 31.43 -4.44 -5.03
C SER A 469 31.37 -5.86 -4.49
N LEU A 470 32.47 -6.38 -3.94
CA LEU A 470 32.47 -7.71 -3.31
C LEU A 470 31.45 -7.76 -2.16
N GLY A 471 31.40 -6.70 -1.34
CA GLY A 471 30.46 -6.63 -0.24
C GLY A 471 28.97 -6.62 -0.65
N TYR A 472 28.62 -5.94 -1.74
CA TYR A 472 27.24 -5.91 -2.23
C TYR A 472 26.78 -7.21 -2.91
N TYR A 473 27.68 -7.88 -3.64
CA TYR A 473 27.31 -8.97 -4.55
C TYR A 473 27.61 -10.36 -4.01
N PHE A 474 28.54 -10.51 -3.06
CA PHE A 474 28.77 -11.78 -2.37
C PHE A 474 27.79 -11.97 -1.20
N ARG A 475 26.66 -12.63 -1.45
CA ARG A 475 25.58 -12.84 -0.48
C ARG A 475 24.98 -14.26 -0.57
N PRO A 476 24.32 -14.75 0.49
CA PRO A 476 23.57 -16.00 0.41
C PRO A 476 22.37 -15.87 -0.55
N THR A 477 21.92 -17.00 -1.09
CA THR A 477 20.76 -17.07 -1.99
C THR A 477 19.46 -16.76 -1.23
N ASP A 478 19.32 -17.27 0.00
CA ASP A 478 18.27 -16.85 0.94
C ASP A 478 18.86 -15.97 2.06
N LEU A 479 18.52 -14.67 2.04
CA LEU A 479 18.92 -13.69 3.06
C LEU A 479 18.33 -13.97 4.45
N ASN A 480 17.30 -14.82 4.54
CA ASN A 480 16.68 -15.17 5.81
C ASN A 480 17.15 -16.51 6.37
N ALA A 481 17.99 -17.25 5.65
CA ALA A 481 18.48 -18.55 6.08
C ALA A 481 19.28 -18.48 7.39
N THR A 482 19.05 -19.45 8.26
CA THR A 482 19.87 -19.74 9.44
C THR A 482 20.71 -20.98 9.19
N ALA A 483 21.66 -21.29 10.07
CA ALA A 483 22.46 -22.51 9.95
C ALA A 483 21.60 -23.80 9.82
N ASP A 484 20.40 -23.79 10.39
CA ASP A 484 19.47 -24.92 10.36
C ASP A 484 18.63 -24.96 9.08
N SER A 485 18.29 -23.80 8.49
CA SER A 485 17.45 -23.69 7.29
C SER A 485 18.21 -23.42 5.99
N ALA A 486 19.53 -23.27 6.05
CA ALA A 486 20.37 -22.97 4.89
C ALA A 486 20.38 -24.11 3.87
N THR A 487 20.30 -23.72 2.59
CA THR A 487 20.50 -24.61 1.43
C THR A 487 21.94 -25.14 1.39
N ASP A 488 22.15 -26.27 0.70
CA ASP A 488 23.50 -26.83 0.53
C ASP A 488 24.46 -25.86 -0.18
N GLU A 489 23.93 -25.03 -1.09
CA GLU A 489 24.68 -23.99 -1.79
C GLU A 489 25.16 -22.89 -0.83
N ASP A 490 24.29 -22.41 0.06
CA ASP A 490 24.65 -21.39 1.05
C ASP A 490 25.63 -21.93 2.09
N ARG A 491 25.47 -23.19 2.51
CA ARG A 491 26.44 -23.87 3.39
C ARG A 491 27.83 -23.95 2.76
N ALA A 492 27.91 -24.21 1.45
CA ALA A 492 29.18 -24.28 0.74
C ALA A 492 29.92 -22.93 0.67
N LYS A 493 29.20 -21.80 0.77
CA LYS A 493 29.78 -20.45 0.76
C LYS A 493 30.30 -20.00 2.14
N ILE A 494 29.88 -20.63 3.25
CA ILE A 494 30.28 -20.25 4.62
C ILE A 494 31.80 -20.19 4.82
N PRO A 495 32.62 -21.18 4.37
CA PRO A 495 34.07 -21.10 4.53
C PRO A 495 34.70 -19.89 3.82
N LEU A 496 34.17 -19.48 2.67
CA LEU A 496 34.62 -18.28 1.95
C LEU A 496 34.20 -17.01 2.69
N ALA A 497 33.02 -16.98 3.26
CA ALA A 497 32.55 -15.87 4.09
C ALA A 497 33.42 -15.70 5.36
N ILE A 498 33.88 -16.80 5.97
CA ILE A 498 34.85 -16.75 7.08
C ILE A 498 36.21 -16.20 6.62
N ARG A 499 36.70 -16.57 5.43
CA ARG A 499 37.92 -15.97 4.86
C ARG A 499 37.77 -14.47 4.63
N MET A 500 36.59 -14.01 4.18
CA MET A 500 36.31 -12.59 4.04
C MET A 500 36.39 -11.85 5.39
N CYS A 501 35.88 -12.43 6.48
CA CYS A 501 36.08 -11.85 7.82
C CYS A 501 37.57 -11.70 8.17
N GLN A 502 38.40 -12.70 7.87
CA GLN A 502 39.84 -12.67 8.15
C GLN A 502 40.56 -11.60 7.31
N ALA A 503 40.16 -11.45 6.05
CA ALA A 503 40.69 -10.41 5.17
C ALA A 503 40.34 -9.01 5.67
N ILE A 504 39.09 -8.77 6.08
CA ILE A 504 38.63 -7.47 6.64
C ILE A 504 39.46 -7.03 7.85
N VAL A 505 39.85 -7.97 8.72
CA VAL A 505 40.69 -7.67 9.90
C VAL A 505 42.09 -7.21 9.51
N SER A 506 42.58 -7.59 8.33
CA SER A 506 43.94 -7.29 7.86
C SER A 506 44.01 -6.05 6.96
N LEU A 507 42.87 -5.41 6.66
CA LEU A 507 42.82 -4.26 5.76
C LEU A 507 43.28 -2.95 6.44
N PRO A 508 43.98 -2.06 5.71
CA PRO A 508 44.24 -0.70 6.15
C PRO A 508 42.95 0.10 6.37
N GLN A 509 42.97 1.05 7.30
CA GLN A 509 41.81 1.89 7.64
C GLN A 509 41.29 2.69 6.44
N ASP A 510 42.16 3.19 5.56
CA ASP A 510 41.74 3.94 4.37
C ASP A 510 40.90 3.09 3.40
N THR A 511 41.27 1.81 3.24
CA THR A 511 40.51 0.87 2.40
C THR A 511 39.17 0.50 3.05
N LEU A 512 39.17 0.31 4.38
CA LEU A 512 37.95 0.01 5.13
C LEU A 512 36.95 1.17 5.04
N HIS A 513 37.42 2.41 5.17
CA HIS A 513 36.58 3.60 5.05
C HIS A 513 36.04 3.75 3.63
N GLY A 514 36.88 3.66 2.60
CA GLY A 514 36.42 3.82 1.21
C GLY A 514 35.41 2.75 0.74
N ALA A 515 35.45 1.55 1.32
CA ALA A 515 34.57 0.43 0.94
C ALA A 515 33.42 0.17 1.96
N ILE A 516 33.21 1.08 2.91
CA ILE A 516 32.44 0.81 4.13
C ILE A 516 30.97 0.42 3.86
N ASP A 517 30.31 1.04 2.88
CA ASP A 517 28.90 0.73 2.58
C ASP A 517 28.71 -0.71 2.08
N GLY A 518 29.63 -1.17 1.22
CA GLY A 518 29.62 -2.53 0.71
C GLY A 518 29.93 -3.54 1.81
N LEU A 519 30.96 -3.28 2.62
CA LEU A 519 31.41 -4.18 3.68
C LEU A 519 30.39 -4.29 4.83
N THR A 520 29.73 -3.20 5.21
CA THR A 520 28.68 -3.23 6.25
C THR A 520 27.40 -3.88 5.73
N SER A 521 27.04 -3.67 4.45
CA SER A 521 25.94 -4.39 3.79
C SER A 521 26.22 -5.89 3.78
N TRP A 522 27.43 -6.30 3.42
CA TRP A 522 27.88 -7.69 3.47
C TRP A 522 27.70 -8.31 4.84
N MET A 523 28.17 -7.64 5.91
CA MET A 523 27.99 -8.14 7.27
C MET A 523 26.52 -8.37 7.60
N SER A 524 25.62 -7.48 7.17
CA SER A 524 24.18 -7.64 7.39
C SER A 524 23.56 -8.81 6.61
N PHE A 525 24.08 -9.15 5.43
CA PHE A 525 23.60 -10.30 4.65
C PHE A 525 24.02 -11.63 5.25
N TRP A 526 25.19 -11.67 5.91
CA TRP A 526 25.77 -12.90 6.47
C TRP A 526 25.56 -13.07 7.98
N GLU A 527 24.96 -12.07 8.66
CA GLU A 527 24.84 -12.01 10.13
C GLU A 527 24.23 -13.28 10.74
N ARG A 528 23.22 -13.88 10.09
CA ARG A 528 22.50 -15.05 10.60
C ARG A 528 23.27 -16.36 10.44
N LEU A 529 24.11 -16.45 9.42
CA LEU A 529 24.91 -17.64 9.10
C LEU A 529 26.28 -17.63 9.79
N LEU A 530 26.80 -16.45 10.11
CA LEU A 530 28.13 -16.28 10.73
C LEU A 530 28.09 -15.93 12.22
N LYS A 531 26.91 -15.82 12.84
CA LYS A 531 26.76 -15.42 14.26
C LYS A 531 27.62 -16.23 15.25
N ASP A 532 27.86 -17.52 14.97
CA ASP A 532 28.60 -18.43 15.87
C ASP A 532 30.13 -18.42 15.59
N SER A 533 30.59 -17.63 14.62
CA SER A 533 32.00 -17.53 14.24
C SER A 533 32.71 -16.41 14.98
N ASN A 534 33.80 -16.73 15.69
CA ASN A 534 34.64 -15.72 16.35
C ASN A 534 35.26 -14.71 15.37
N HIS A 535 35.42 -15.09 14.10
CA HIS A 535 35.93 -14.19 13.06
C HIS A 535 34.93 -13.09 12.69
N PHE A 536 33.63 -13.33 12.85
CA PHE A 536 32.59 -12.36 12.52
C PHE A 536 32.67 -11.11 13.41
N LEU A 537 32.77 -11.30 14.73
CA LEU A 537 32.90 -10.18 15.68
C LEU A 537 34.27 -9.50 15.60
N SER A 538 35.32 -10.24 15.20
CA SER A 538 36.64 -9.63 14.95
C SER A 538 36.59 -8.68 13.75
N ALA A 539 35.93 -9.08 12.66
CA ALA A 539 35.69 -8.22 11.51
C ALA A 539 34.77 -7.04 11.88
N TRP A 540 33.77 -7.28 12.73
CA TRP A 540 32.88 -6.24 13.24
C TRP A 540 33.67 -5.11 13.92
N LEU A 541 34.59 -5.46 14.83
CA LEU A 541 35.43 -4.51 15.55
C LEU A 541 36.36 -3.72 14.62
N SER A 542 36.83 -4.33 13.53
CA SER A 542 37.67 -3.66 12.52
C SER A 542 36.90 -2.60 11.73
N LEU A 543 35.66 -2.91 11.35
CA LEU A 543 34.80 -2.03 10.52
C LEU A 543 34.14 -0.90 11.29
N TRP A 544 33.89 -1.09 12.59
CA TRP A 544 33.12 -0.16 13.41
C TRP A 544 33.63 1.30 13.39
N PRO A 545 34.93 1.60 13.55
CA PRO A 545 35.41 2.99 13.53
C PRO A 545 35.12 3.70 12.21
N SER A 546 35.35 3.01 11.09
CA SER A 546 35.07 3.54 9.74
C SER A 546 33.57 3.76 9.51
N ALA A 547 32.72 2.86 10.00
CA ALA A 547 31.26 3.00 9.90
C ALA A 547 30.72 4.20 10.70
N VAL A 548 31.28 4.45 11.89
CA VAL A 548 30.90 5.60 12.74
C VAL A 548 31.36 6.91 12.11
N MET A 549 32.57 6.94 11.54
CA MET A 549 33.12 8.11 10.85
C MET A 549 32.25 8.49 9.66
N GLU A 550 31.93 7.53 8.78
CA GLU A 550 31.11 7.74 7.59
C GLU A 550 29.73 8.36 7.92
N VAL A 551 29.05 7.82 8.94
CA VAL A 551 27.72 8.32 9.33
C VAL A 551 27.78 9.72 9.93
N ASN A 552 28.86 10.05 10.63
CA ASN A 552 29.03 11.37 11.25
C ASN A 552 29.49 12.44 10.24
N GLU A 553 30.21 12.06 9.18
CA GLU A 553 30.67 12.97 8.13
C GLU A 553 29.63 13.16 7.01
N SER A 554 28.76 12.16 6.80
CA SER A 554 27.67 12.21 5.84
C SER A 554 26.71 13.39 6.10
N GLN A 555 26.29 14.06 5.02
CA GLN A 555 25.26 15.10 5.12
C GLN A 555 23.94 14.50 5.64
N LYS A 556 23.32 15.19 6.60
CA LYS A 556 22.00 14.80 7.12
C LYS A 556 20.97 14.84 5.99
N ILE A 557 20.48 13.67 5.61
CA ILE A 557 19.35 13.52 4.68
C ILE A 557 18.05 13.81 5.46
N ASP A 558 17.14 14.58 4.87
CA ASP A 558 15.81 14.89 5.44
C ASP A 558 14.87 13.66 5.39
N LYS A 559 15.18 12.67 6.22
CA LYS A 559 14.47 11.40 6.39
C LYS A 559 14.31 11.09 7.87
N SER A 560 13.29 10.29 8.23
CA SER A 560 13.07 9.87 9.61
C SER A 560 14.30 9.13 10.18
N LEU A 561 14.52 9.21 11.50
CA LEU A 561 15.62 8.50 12.17
C LEU A 561 15.54 6.99 11.89
N SER A 562 14.33 6.45 11.82
CA SER A 562 14.07 5.07 11.40
C SER A 562 14.75 4.76 10.06
N ASP A 563 14.39 5.48 8.99
CA ASP A 563 14.87 5.18 7.64
C ASP A 563 16.39 5.35 7.53
N ARG A 564 16.93 6.38 8.19
CA ARG A 564 18.37 6.63 8.25
C ARG A 564 19.11 5.48 8.96
N SER A 565 18.58 5.01 10.09
CA SER A 565 19.19 3.91 10.86
C SER A 565 19.16 2.56 10.14
N PHE A 566 18.25 2.33 9.20
CA PHE A 566 18.19 1.05 8.45
C PHE A 566 19.13 1.04 7.24
N ALA A 567 19.48 2.20 6.71
CA ALA A 567 20.25 2.35 5.48
C ALA A 567 21.73 2.73 5.68
N SER A 568 22.13 3.12 6.90
CA SER A 568 23.48 3.60 7.17
C SER A 568 24.47 2.47 7.53
N PRO A 569 25.79 2.69 7.33
CA PRO A 569 26.83 1.76 7.76
C PRO A 569 26.76 1.40 9.25
N ALA A 570 26.67 2.40 10.13
CA ALA A 570 26.57 2.15 11.57
C ALA A 570 25.27 1.41 11.95
N GLY A 571 24.18 1.68 11.23
CA GLY A 571 22.90 0.99 11.40
C GLY A 571 22.95 -0.49 11.00
N ASN A 572 23.55 -0.81 9.86
CA ASN A 572 23.79 -2.19 9.41
C ASN A 572 24.69 -2.94 10.40
N MET A 573 25.72 -2.28 10.92
CA MET A 573 26.60 -2.85 11.94
C MET A 573 25.88 -3.12 13.27
N ALA A 574 24.98 -2.22 13.70
CA ALA A 574 24.16 -2.44 14.89
C ALA A 574 23.22 -3.64 14.72
N ARG A 575 22.64 -3.83 13.52
CA ARG A 575 21.82 -5.01 13.19
C ARG A 575 22.63 -6.31 13.22
N ALA A 576 23.81 -6.30 12.59
CA ALA A 576 24.73 -7.43 12.60
C ALA A 576 25.14 -7.83 14.02
N PHE A 577 25.37 -6.84 14.89
CA PHE A 577 25.62 -7.07 16.32
C PHE A 577 24.41 -7.71 17.01
N MET A 578 23.20 -7.20 16.81
CA MET A 578 21.98 -7.77 17.40
C MET A 578 21.74 -9.22 16.96
N ALA A 579 22.01 -9.56 15.70
CA ALA A 579 21.89 -10.92 15.20
C ALA A 579 22.93 -11.88 15.80
N ALA A 580 24.14 -11.37 16.10
CA ALA A 580 25.19 -12.13 16.76
C ALA A 580 24.98 -12.29 18.28
N CYS A 581 24.15 -11.46 18.92
CA CYS A 581 23.92 -11.51 20.35
C CYS A 581 23.53 -12.93 20.84
N PRO A 582 24.20 -13.47 21.86
CA PRO A 582 23.97 -14.84 22.32
C PRO A 582 22.62 -14.97 23.04
N GLN A 583 22.06 -16.18 23.07
CA GLN A 583 20.87 -16.44 23.87
C GLN A 583 21.17 -16.35 25.37
N ILE A 584 20.28 -15.73 26.14
CA ILE A 584 20.43 -15.59 27.60
C ILE A 584 20.02 -16.92 28.26
N LEU A 585 20.99 -17.66 28.77
CA LEU A 585 20.76 -18.83 29.62
C LEU A 585 20.70 -18.41 31.09
N ARG A 586 19.86 -19.07 31.90
CA ARG A 586 19.73 -18.77 33.33
C ARG A 586 21.10 -18.83 34.03
N ASN A 587 21.42 -17.82 34.83
CA ASN A 587 22.67 -17.67 35.59
C ASN A 587 23.97 -17.52 34.75
N THR A 588 23.88 -17.12 33.49
CA THR A 588 25.06 -16.80 32.66
C THR A 588 25.18 -15.29 32.45
N LYS A 589 26.42 -14.79 32.37
CA LYS A 589 26.73 -13.42 31.95
C LYS A 589 27.22 -13.46 30.50
N PRO A 590 26.33 -13.29 29.50
CA PRO A 590 26.66 -13.52 28.09
C PRO A 590 27.78 -12.60 27.57
N PHE A 591 27.90 -11.39 28.12
CA PHE A 591 28.86 -10.39 27.66
C PHE A 591 30.13 -10.29 28.52
N ALA A 592 30.35 -11.22 29.46
CA ALA A 592 31.52 -11.19 30.33
C ALA A 592 32.82 -11.70 29.68
N VAL A 593 32.72 -12.44 28.58
CA VAL A 593 33.86 -13.08 27.90
C VAL A 593 34.14 -12.35 26.59
N GLU A 594 35.42 -12.26 26.21
CA GLU A 594 35.83 -11.72 24.91
C GLU A 594 35.11 -12.43 23.74
N PRO A 595 34.73 -11.72 22.66
CA PRO A 595 35.05 -10.31 22.34
C PRO A 595 34.01 -9.28 22.82
N TRP A 596 32.99 -9.70 23.58
CA TRP A 596 31.82 -8.87 23.89
C TRP A 596 32.10 -7.57 24.67
N PRO A 597 32.97 -7.54 25.69
CA PRO A 597 33.29 -6.30 26.40
C PRO A 597 33.85 -5.22 25.47
N ARG A 598 34.69 -5.60 24.49
CA ARG A 598 35.27 -4.65 23.51
C ARG A 598 34.21 -4.09 22.58
N VAL A 599 33.27 -4.93 22.14
CA VAL A 599 32.15 -4.51 21.28
C VAL A 599 31.27 -3.51 22.02
N LEU A 600 30.89 -3.80 23.27
CA LEU A 600 30.09 -2.90 24.10
C LEU A 600 30.80 -1.58 24.41
N GLN A 601 32.12 -1.63 24.63
CA GLN A 601 32.94 -0.42 24.80
C GLN A 601 32.97 0.42 23.51
N ALA A 602 33.18 -0.20 22.35
CA ALA A 602 33.19 0.49 21.08
C ALA A 602 31.85 1.17 20.75
N ILE A 603 30.72 0.53 21.12
CA ILE A 603 29.38 1.14 20.99
C ILE A 603 29.23 2.32 21.96
N GLU A 604 29.70 2.19 23.19
CA GLU A 604 29.61 3.23 24.21
C GLU A 604 30.40 4.49 23.87
N GLU A 605 31.57 4.34 23.24
CA GLU A 605 32.44 5.44 22.83
C GLU A 605 31.91 6.20 21.60
N THR A 606 30.82 5.74 20.96
CA THR A 606 30.26 6.43 19.80
C THR A 606 29.65 7.79 20.14
N VAL A 607 29.82 8.74 19.21
CA VAL A 607 29.35 10.11 19.32
C VAL A 607 28.59 10.54 18.07
N GLY A 608 27.86 11.65 18.15
CA GLY A 608 27.19 12.27 17.01
C GLY A 608 25.93 11.54 16.55
N GLU A 609 25.67 11.63 15.25
CA GLU A 609 24.51 11.05 14.57
C GLU A 609 24.57 9.52 14.58
N ALA A 610 25.77 8.94 14.43
CA ALA A 610 25.97 7.50 14.49
C ALA A 610 25.47 6.90 15.81
N ARG A 611 25.75 7.56 16.94
CA ARG A 611 25.26 7.13 18.27
C ARG A 611 23.74 7.06 18.30
N LEU A 612 23.06 8.08 17.77
CA LEU A 612 21.60 8.14 17.79
C LEU A 612 20.95 7.03 16.96
N GLN A 613 21.51 6.73 15.78
CA GLN A 613 21.03 5.65 14.91
C GLN A 613 21.26 4.27 15.52
N VAL A 614 22.42 4.06 16.17
CA VAL A 614 22.73 2.81 16.87
C VAL A 614 21.79 2.63 18.06
N GLN A 615 21.57 3.68 18.86
CA GLN A 615 20.60 3.65 19.96
C GLN A 615 19.19 3.30 19.48
N TYR A 616 18.74 3.86 18.35
CA TYR A 616 17.46 3.52 17.75
C TYR A 616 17.34 2.02 17.46
N GLN A 617 18.35 1.42 16.82
CA GLN A 617 18.36 -0.02 16.51
C GLN A 617 18.38 -0.88 17.79
N LEU A 618 19.22 -0.55 18.78
CA LEU A 618 19.35 -1.38 19.99
C LEU A 618 18.13 -1.28 20.92
N ILE A 619 17.41 -0.14 20.93
CA ILE A 619 16.24 0.08 21.78
C ILE A 619 15.06 -0.83 21.38
N THR A 620 14.96 -1.29 20.12
CA THR A 620 13.91 -2.26 19.73
C THR A 620 13.99 -3.56 20.54
N ASN A 621 15.18 -3.90 21.03
CA ASN A 621 15.45 -5.07 21.87
C ASN A 621 15.95 -4.69 23.28
N LEU A 622 15.53 -3.52 23.80
CA LEU A 622 16.00 -3.00 25.10
C LEU A 622 15.87 -4.01 26.26
N GLY A 623 14.78 -4.79 26.29
CA GLY A 623 14.56 -5.81 27.32
C GLY A 623 15.66 -6.90 27.35
N TYR A 624 16.20 -7.27 26.19
CA TYR A 624 17.32 -8.21 26.09
C TYR A 624 18.58 -7.62 26.73
N PHE A 625 18.96 -6.38 26.37
CA PHE A 625 20.17 -5.74 26.90
C PHE A 625 20.09 -5.48 28.41
N LEU A 626 18.91 -5.12 28.92
CA LEU A 626 18.68 -4.96 30.35
C LEU A 626 18.81 -6.26 31.13
N ALA A 627 18.53 -7.40 30.49
CA ALA A 627 18.72 -8.74 31.09
C ALA A 627 20.17 -9.24 30.94
N ALA A 628 20.82 -8.95 29.82
CA ALA A 628 22.17 -9.42 29.50
C ALA A 628 23.29 -8.65 30.22
N GLU A 629 23.24 -7.31 30.21
CA GLU A 629 24.22 -6.44 30.89
C GLU A 629 23.53 -5.16 31.42
N PRO A 630 22.88 -5.24 32.60
CA PRO A 630 22.00 -4.18 33.11
C PRO A 630 22.70 -2.82 33.29
N ALA A 631 23.93 -2.80 33.77
CA ALA A 631 24.66 -1.56 34.04
C ALA A 631 24.96 -0.78 32.76
N TRP A 632 25.43 -1.48 31.73
CA TRP A 632 25.71 -0.90 30.42
C TRP A 632 24.41 -0.41 29.75
N ALA A 633 23.37 -1.24 29.73
CA ALA A 633 22.10 -0.90 29.08
C ALA A 633 21.40 0.29 29.75
N ARG A 634 21.49 0.42 31.08
CA ARG A 634 20.98 1.58 31.83
C ARG A 634 21.63 2.88 31.35
N ARG A 635 22.95 2.91 31.28
CA ARG A 635 23.72 4.12 30.91
C ARG A 635 23.55 4.47 29.43
N ASN A 636 23.61 3.48 28.55
CA ASN A 636 23.77 3.72 27.10
C ASN A 636 22.45 3.70 26.32
N LEU A 637 21.39 3.09 26.85
CA LEU A 637 20.09 2.97 26.17
C LEU A 637 18.94 3.55 27.01
N LEU A 638 18.81 3.16 28.28
CA LEU A 638 17.66 3.56 29.12
C LEU A 638 17.68 5.06 29.46
N MET A 639 18.83 5.59 29.91
CA MET A 639 18.97 7.02 30.21
C MET A 639 18.77 7.89 28.96
N PRO A 640 19.39 7.60 27.80
CA PRO A 640 19.11 8.34 26.57
C PRO A 640 17.66 8.29 26.11
N LEU A 641 16.97 7.16 26.27
CA LEU A 641 15.53 7.06 25.99
C LEU A 641 14.70 7.93 26.95
N ARG A 642 15.05 7.92 28.25
CA ARG A 642 14.37 8.73 29.27
C ARG A 642 14.53 10.23 29.01
N ASP A 643 15.73 10.63 28.62
CA ASP A 643 16.12 12.03 28.43
C ASP A 643 15.94 12.46 26.95
N ALA A 644 15.23 11.65 26.15
CA ALA A 644 15.02 11.86 24.72
C ALA A 644 14.14 13.09 24.43
N GLU A 645 14.75 14.11 23.83
CA GLU A 645 14.11 15.34 23.37
C GLU A 645 14.60 15.72 21.97
N GLY A 646 13.94 16.68 21.31
CA GLY A 646 14.31 17.12 19.95
C GLY A 646 14.26 15.98 18.94
N GLU A 647 15.33 15.79 18.16
CA GLU A 647 15.47 14.68 17.19
C GLU A 647 15.48 13.31 17.88
N ALA A 648 15.97 13.21 19.12
CA ALA A 648 16.05 11.95 19.86
C ALA A 648 14.67 11.43 20.31
N ILE A 649 13.61 12.24 20.20
CA ILE A 649 12.25 11.78 20.52
C ILE A 649 11.85 10.57 19.67
N GLU A 650 12.41 10.42 18.47
CA GLU A 650 12.17 9.24 17.62
C GLU A 650 12.67 7.93 18.23
N LEU A 651 13.52 7.93 19.28
CA LEU A 651 13.87 6.71 20.01
C LEU A 651 12.64 6.02 20.64
N TRP A 652 11.59 6.78 20.96
CA TRP A 652 10.31 6.23 21.42
C TRP A 652 9.58 5.42 20.34
N LYS A 653 9.83 5.72 19.05
CA LYS A 653 9.34 4.89 17.94
C LYS A 653 9.95 3.49 18.01
N ALA A 654 11.27 3.39 18.17
CA ALA A 654 11.95 2.11 18.35
C ALA A 654 11.44 1.35 19.58
N PHE A 655 11.28 2.05 20.71
CA PHE A 655 10.75 1.45 21.94
C PHE A 655 9.33 0.90 21.75
N SER A 656 8.47 1.62 21.01
CA SER A 656 7.08 1.20 20.76
C SER A 656 6.94 -0.11 19.96
N GLN A 657 8.00 -0.51 19.24
CA GLN A 657 8.06 -1.76 18.48
C GLN A 657 8.56 -2.95 19.32
N GLY A 658 9.14 -2.68 20.48
CA GLY A 658 9.72 -3.67 21.37
C GLY A 658 8.70 -4.34 22.32
N HIS A 659 9.24 -5.19 23.20
CA HIS A 659 8.47 -5.88 24.23
C HIS A 659 8.36 -5.05 25.51
N LEU A 660 7.34 -5.34 26.34
CA LEU A 660 7.16 -4.70 27.64
C LEU A 660 8.37 -4.98 28.55
N LEU A 661 8.90 -3.92 29.18
CA LEU A 661 10.02 -4.04 30.10
C LEU A 661 9.62 -4.61 31.46
N GLY A 662 10.60 -5.16 32.17
CA GLY A 662 10.45 -5.49 33.59
C GLY A 662 10.17 -4.23 34.43
N ARG A 663 9.42 -4.42 35.52
CA ARG A 663 8.86 -3.34 36.35
C ARG A 663 9.89 -2.34 36.88
N GLU A 664 11.04 -2.83 37.33
CA GLU A 664 12.13 -1.97 37.85
C GLU A 664 12.57 -0.92 36.81
N PHE A 665 12.71 -1.33 35.55
CA PHE A 665 13.18 -0.46 34.48
C PHE A 665 12.07 0.40 33.90
N LEU A 666 10.86 -0.15 33.80
CA LEU A 666 9.69 0.61 33.37
C LEU A 666 9.40 1.78 34.33
N GLY A 667 9.53 1.56 35.64
CA GLY A 667 9.38 2.62 36.65
C GLY A 667 10.39 3.77 36.48
N GLN A 668 11.60 3.49 36.00
CA GLN A 668 12.63 4.52 35.76
C GLN A 668 12.31 5.43 34.57
N ILE A 669 11.56 4.94 33.58
CA ILE A 669 11.19 5.69 32.38
C ILE A 669 9.73 6.14 32.38
N ALA A 670 8.94 5.79 33.40
CA ALA A 670 7.50 6.00 33.46
C ALA A 670 7.08 7.44 33.12
N SER A 671 7.73 8.44 33.72
CA SER A 671 7.40 9.85 33.45
C SER A 671 7.70 10.26 32.00
N ALA A 672 8.82 9.82 31.45
CA ALA A 672 9.23 10.13 30.08
C ALA A 672 8.33 9.41 29.05
N LEU A 673 7.98 8.15 29.32
CA LEU A 673 7.05 7.35 28.51
C LEU A 673 5.67 8.04 28.43
N ILE A 674 5.15 8.53 29.56
CA ILE A 674 3.88 9.24 29.60
C ILE A 674 3.96 10.59 28.87
N LYS A 675 5.08 11.32 28.98
CA LYS A 675 5.29 12.53 28.17
C LYS A 675 5.30 12.21 26.68
N ALA A 676 5.93 11.10 26.27
CA ALA A 676 6.01 10.68 24.87
C ALA A 676 4.63 10.35 24.29
N THR A 677 3.72 9.72 25.05
CA THR A 677 2.34 9.45 24.59
C THR A 677 1.52 10.73 24.36
N MET A 678 1.94 11.86 24.90
CA MET A 678 1.29 13.17 24.74
C MET A 678 2.00 14.09 23.72
N ASN A 679 3.16 13.68 23.18
CA ASN A 679 3.99 14.55 22.35
C ASN A 679 3.52 14.57 20.88
N THR A 680 3.10 15.74 20.39
CA THR A 680 2.59 15.92 19.01
C THR A 680 3.63 15.73 17.91
N ASN A 681 4.93 15.76 18.25
CA ASN A 681 6.00 15.47 17.29
C ASN A 681 6.06 13.97 16.93
N LEU A 682 5.44 13.11 17.74
CA LEU A 682 5.27 11.69 17.43
C LEU A 682 3.94 11.46 16.72
N SER A 683 3.97 10.60 15.70
CA SER A 683 2.76 10.19 14.98
C SER A 683 1.74 9.57 15.94
N SER A 684 0.45 9.68 15.59
CA SER A 684 -0.64 9.13 16.39
C SER A 684 -0.47 7.64 16.66
N ASP A 685 0.09 6.89 15.70
CA ASP A 685 0.28 5.45 15.82
C ASP A 685 1.37 5.08 16.82
N ILE A 686 2.49 5.82 16.85
CA ILE A 686 3.54 5.62 17.85
C ILE A 686 2.98 5.91 19.24
N ARG A 687 2.29 7.05 19.40
CA ARG A 687 1.65 7.40 20.68
C ARG A 687 0.66 6.34 21.14
N GLY A 688 -0.14 5.80 20.21
CA GLY A 688 -1.07 4.70 20.46
C GLY A 688 -0.37 3.42 20.91
N ASN A 689 0.71 3.01 20.25
CA ASN A 689 1.48 1.82 20.61
C ASN A 689 2.14 1.96 22.00
N LEU A 690 2.65 3.13 22.34
CA LEU A 690 3.18 3.42 23.67
C LEU A 690 2.09 3.35 24.75
N ALA A 691 0.91 3.90 24.47
CA ALA A 691 -0.24 3.79 25.37
C ALA A 691 -0.71 2.34 25.56
N ARG A 692 -0.60 1.52 24.51
CA ARG A 692 -0.86 0.08 24.57
C ARG A 692 0.09 -0.61 25.56
N LEU A 693 1.38 -0.29 25.54
CA LEU A 693 2.38 -0.83 26.48
C LEU A 693 2.09 -0.40 27.93
N VAL A 694 1.80 0.89 28.17
CA VAL A 694 1.41 1.39 29.49
C VAL A 694 0.18 0.64 30.01
N THR A 695 -0.84 0.47 29.17
CA THR A 695 -2.07 -0.24 29.52
C THR A 695 -1.80 -1.70 29.87
N TRP A 696 -0.95 -2.38 29.11
CA TRP A 696 -0.53 -3.75 29.41
C TRP A 696 0.21 -3.87 30.75
N SER A 697 1.08 -2.90 31.08
CA SER A 697 1.73 -2.86 32.39
C SER A 697 0.73 -2.80 33.54
N GLU A 698 -0.25 -1.90 33.45
CA GLU A 698 -1.27 -1.73 34.49
C GLU A 698 -2.12 -3.00 34.67
N ILE A 699 -2.49 -3.65 33.55
CA ILE A 699 -3.24 -4.91 33.58
C ILE A 699 -2.44 -5.99 34.31
N LEU A 700 -1.14 -6.13 34.00
CA LEU A 700 -0.29 -7.15 34.60
C LEU A 700 -0.03 -6.89 36.09
N ASP A 701 0.27 -5.64 36.46
CA ASP A 701 0.48 -5.24 37.86
C ASP A 701 -0.76 -5.56 38.71
N ARG A 702 -1.95 -5.25 38.19
CA ARG A 702 -3.22 -5.55 38.86
C ARG A 702 -3.53 -7.05 38.91
N ARG A 703 -3.24 -7.80 37.85
CA ARG A 703 -3.41 -9.26 37.82
C ARG A 703 -2.56 -9.93 38.89
N ASP A 704 -1.34 -9.45 39.05
CA ASP A 704 -0.36 -10.00 39.99
C ASP A 704 -0.55 -9.45 41.42
N GLY A 705 -1.52 -8.55 41.64
CA GLY A 705 -1.87 -8.01 42.95
C GLY A 705 -0.82 -7.05 43.53
N VAL A 706 -0.02 -6.40 42.68
CA VAL A 706 1.06 -5.51 43.11
C VAL A 706 0.75 -4.05 42.81
N ALA A 707 1.37 -3.12 43.56
CA ALA A 707 1.22 -1.68 43.34
C ALA A 707 1.58 -1.28 41.90
N PRO A 708 0.87 -0.32 41.26
CA PRO A 708 1.15 0.11 39.89
C PRO A 708 2.59 0.61 39.71
N THR A 709 3.25 0.12 38.67
CA THR A 709 4.61 0.57 38.29
C THR A 709 4.58 2.00 37.77
N ILE A 710 3.51 2.37 37.05
CA ILE A 710 3.26 3.73 36.59
C ILE A 710 2.13 4.28 37.47
N GLY A 711 2.36 5.43 38.12
CA GLY A 711 1.34 5.98 39.02
C GLY A 711 0.01 6.24 38.28
N THR A 712 -1.12 5.83 38.88
CA THR A 712 -2.47 5.97 38.30
C THR A 712 -2.75 7.37 37.74
N ASN A 713 -2.29 8.41 38.42
CA ASN A 713 -2.45 9.81 37.99
C ASN A 713 -1.82 10.08 36.61
N PHE A 714 -0.67 9.48 36.31
CA PHE A 714 -0.01 9.64 35.01
C PHE A 714 -0.78 8.92 33.90
N VAL A 715 -1.33 7.75 34.19
CA VAL A 715 -2.17 7.00 33.25
C VAL A 715 -3.45 7.77 32.93
N GLN A 716 -4.09 8.35 33.95
CA GLN A 716 -5.24 9.25 33.75
C GLN A 716 -4.88 10.49 32.91
N GLN A 717 -3.72 11.10 33.16
CA GLN A 717 -3.24 12.23 32.35
C GLN A 717 -3.01 11.83 30.88
N MET A 718 -2.39 10.66 30.64
CA MET A 718 -2.22 10.10 29.30
C MET A 718 -3.56 9.98 28.57
N PHE A 719 -4.60 9.46 29.22
CA PHE A 719 -5.91 9.35 28.57
C PHE A 719 -6.60 10.68 28.36
N ARG A 720 -6.38 11.68 29.21
CA ARG A 720 -6.93 13.02 29.05
C ARG A 720 -6.28 13.76 27.87
N MET A 721 -4.96 13.68 27.74
CA MET A 721 -4.19 14.52 26.80
C MET A 721 -3.72 13.80 25.53
N GLY A 722 -3.71 12.46 25.50
CA GLY A 722 -3.13 11.68 24.40
C GLY A 722 -3.96 11.63 23.10
N GLY A 723 -5.22 12.05 23.14
CA GLY A 723 -6.13 12.03 21.99
C GLY A 723 -6.74 10.65 21.71
N ASP A 724 -7.49 10.54 20.60
CA ASP A 724 -8.33 9.38 20.31
C ASP A 724 -7.54 8.11 20.06
N GLN A 725 -6.44 8.18 19.30
CA GLN A 725 -5.63 7.00 18.97
C GLN A 725 -5.01 6.35 20.23
N VAL A 726 -4.61 7.16 21.22
CA VAL A 726 -4.12 6.69 22.53
C VAL A 726 -5.20 5.91 23.27
N ARG A 727 -6.43 6.46 23.34
CA ARG A 727 -7.57 5.81 23.97
C ARG A 727 -7.98 4.52 23.24
N SER A 728 -8.08 4.56 21.91
CA SER A 728 -8.45 3.38 21.10
C SER A 728 -7.44 2.23 21.23
N GLN A 729 -6.13 2.52 21.22
CA GLN A 729 -5.11 1.47 21.38
C GLN A 729 -5.04 0.91 22.80
N ALA A 730 -5.31 1.71 23.82
CA ALA A 730 -5.45 1.20 25.19
C ALA A 730 -6.66 0.28 25.34
N LEU A 731 -7.81 0.64 24.76
CA LEU A 731 -8.99 -0.24 24.69
C LEU A 731 -8.67 -1.54 23.98
N ARG A 732 -7.88 -1.48 22.90
CA ARG A 732 -7.41 -2.67 22.21
C ARG A 732 -6.60 -3.58 23.13
N ALA A 733 -5.66 -3.06 23.93
CA ALA A 733 -4.94 -3.86 24.92
C ALA A 733 -5.88 -4.52 25.95
N MET A 734 -6.85 -3.78 26.48
CA MET A 734 -7.84 -4.31 27.43
C MET A 734 -8.65 -5.45 26.79
N LYS A 735 -9.08 -5.29 25.54
CA LYS A 735 -9.80 -6.32 24.77
C LYS A 735 -8.94 -7.55 24.46
N GLU A 736 -7.69 -7.35 24.06
CA GLU A 736 -6.73 -8.43 23.81
C GLU A 736 -6.52 -9.28 25.08
N TYR A 737 -6.38 -8.66 26.25
CA TYR A 737 -6.29 -9.39 27.53
C TYR A 737 -7.54 -10.21 27.87
N MET A 738 -8.73 -9.68 27.59
CA MET A 738 -9.97 -10.43 27.79
C MET A 738 -10.04 -11.66 26.88
N LYS A 739 -9.53 -11.55 25.64
CA LYS A 739 -9.51 -12.65 24.64
C LYS A 739 -8.37 -13.67 24.86
N SER A 740 -7.27 -13.29 25.51
CA SER A 740 -6.06 -14.14 25.60
C SER A 740 -6.25 -15.34 26.53
N GLY A 741 -6.65 -16.51 26.01
CA GLY A 741 -6.62 -17.79 26.74
C GLY A 741 -7.33 -18.94 26.00
N GLU A 742 -6.63 -20.04 25.75
CA GLU A 742 -7.12 -21.19 24.96
C GLU A 742 -8.15 -22.08 25.66
N LYS A 743 -8.58 -21.78 26.90
CA LYS A 743 -9.55 -22.62 27.64
C LYS A 743 -10.75 -21.85 28.21
N VAL A 744 -11.90 -22.29 27.68
CA VAL A 744 -13.33 -22.00 27.88
C VAL A 744 -13.78 -21.50 29.28
N SER A 745 -14.57 -20.42 29.24
CA SER A 745 -15.62 -19.97 30.17
C SER A 745 -15.24 -19.42 31.56
N GLU A 746 -14.59 -20.16 32.46
CA GLU A 746 -14.47 -19.71 33.87
C GLU A 746 -13.49 -18.54 34.07
N GLN A 747 -12.38 -18.49 33.33
CA GLN A 747 -11.39 -17.41 33.44
C GLN A 747 -11.83 -16.09 32.78
N SER A 748 -12.93 -16.10 32.00
CA SER A 748 -13.40 -14.91 31.28
C SER A 748 -14.05 -13.87 32.21
N ALA A 749 -14.77 -14.33 33.23
CA ALA A 749 -15.45 -13.47 34.20
C ALA A 749 -14.45 -12.72 35.10
N ASP A 750 -13.39 -13.41 35.54
CA ASP A 750 -12.34 -12.82 36.37
C ASP A 750 -11.51 -11.77 35.61
N ARG A 751 -11.26 -12.01 34.32
CA ARG A 751 -10.58 -11.04 33.44
C ARG A 751 -11.43 -9.80 33.21
N TYR A 752 -12.73 -9.97 32.96
CA TYR A 752 -13.64 -8.84 32.85
C TYR A 752 -13.71 -8.04 34.16
N ALA A 753 -13.78 -8.70 35.32
CA ALA A 753 -13.80 -8.01 36.61
C ALA A 753 -12.54 -7.15 36.83
N LEU A 754 -11.36 -7.66 36.45
CA LEU A 754 -10.11 -6.92 36.49
C LEU A 754 -10.15 -5.69 35.57
N ILE A 755 -10.54 -5.88 34.30
CA ILE A 755 -10.61 -4.81 33.30
C ILE A 755 -11.67 -3.76 33.68
N SER A 756 -12.82 -4.18 34.18
CA SER A 756 -13.89 -3.30 34.64
C SER A 756 -13.41 -2.41 35.79
N SER A 757 -12.78 -3.02 36.81
CA SER A 757 -12.17 -2.27 37.91
C SER A 757 -11.09 -1.30 37.41
N LEU A 758 -10.28 -1.72 36.43
CA LEU A 758 -9.21 -0.88 35.87
C LEU A 758 -9.79 0.32 35.14
N PHE A 759 -10.77 0.07 34.26
CA PHE A 759 -11.46 1.07 33.48
C PHE A 759 -12.10 2.15 34.38
N VAL A 760 -12.80 1.75 35.45
CA VAL A 760 -13.42 2.70 36.39
C VAL A 760 -12.40 3.63 37.04
N GLU A 761 -11.20 3.13 37.31
CA GLU A 761 -10.14 3.90 37.97
C GLU A 761 -9.39 4.83 37.03
N ILE A 762 -9.05 4.38 35.82
CA ILE A 762 -8.12 5.11 34.94
C ILE A 762 -8.81 5.87 33.80
N TRP A 763 -10.03 5.50 33.43
CA TRP A 763 -10.70 6.08 32.27
C TRP A 763 -11.19 7.52 32.56
N PRO A 764 -11.00 8.47 31.63
CA PRO A 764 -11.44 9.85 31.82
C PRO A 764 -12.97 9.95 31.92
N LYS A 765 -13.44 10.82 32.81
CA LYS A 765 -14.88 11.04 33.08
C LYS A 765 -15.45 12.27 32.37
N GLU A 766 -14.58 13.06 31.73
CA GLU A 766 -14.94 14.28 31.03
C GLU A 766 -15.69 13.95 29.73
N LEU A 767 -16.94 14.44 29.61
CA LEU A 767 -17.78 14.22 28.43
C LEU A 767 -17.16 14.74 27.12
N THR A 768 -16.27 15.74 27.21
CA THR A 768 -15.55 16.33 26.08
C THR A 768 -14.58 15.36 25.41
N LEU A 769 -14.22 14.26 26.08
CA LEU A 769 -13.33 13.23 25.56
C LEU A 769 -14.07 12.04 24.94
N ASN A 770 -15.40 12.04 25.02
CA ASN A 770 -16.25 11.05 24.35
C ASN A 770 -16.42 11.46 22.88
N THR A 771 -15.53 10.98 22.03
CA THR A 771 -15.58 11.23 20.58
C THR A 771 -16.22 10.05 19.85
N ARG A 772 -16.59 10.26 18.58
CA ARG A 772 -17.10 9.20 17.70
C ARG A 772 -16.12 8.02 17.61
N ARG A 773 -14.83 8.30 17.40
CA ARG A 773 -13.77 7.30 17.27
C ARG A 773 -13.51 6.50 18.55
N VAL A 774 -13.63 7.12 19.71
CA VAL A 774 -13.54 6.42 21.01
C VAL A 774 -14.78 5.57 21.24
N SER A 775 -15.96 6.07 20.86
CA SER A 775 -17.23 5.33 20.98
C SER A 775 -17.24 4.08 20.10
N ASP A 776 -16.75 4.19 18.87
CA ASP A 776 -16.52 3.07 17.95
C ASP A 776 -15.57 2.03 18.58
N ALA A 777 -14.41 2.46 19.08
CA ALA A 777 -13.44 1.56 19.72
C ALA A 777 -13.97 0.86 21.00
N LEU A 778 -15.00 1.43 21.65
CA LEU A 778 -15.69 0.87 22.83
C LEU A 778 -16.83 -0.09 22.45
N ALA A 779 -17.36 -0.03 21.22
CA ALA A 779 -18.61 -0.68 20.84
C ALA A 779 -18.56 -2.21 20.90
N ASP A 780 -17.40 -2.82 20.62
CA ASP A 780 -17.15 -4.27 20.69
C ASP A 780 -16.67 -4.77 22.06
N LEU A 781 -16.45 -3.87 23.03
CA LEU A 781 -16.01 -4.23 24.38
C LEU A 781 -17.04 -5.13 25.09
N PRO A 782 -18.36 -4.84 25.05
CA PRO A 782 -19.37 -5.71 25.66
C PRO A 782 -19.40 -7.12 25.07
N ALA A 783 -19.27 -7.27 23.76
CA ALA A 783 -19.19 -8.59 23.13
C ALA A 783 -17.93 -9.35 23.57
N THR A 784 -16.81 -8.64 23.71
CA THR A 784 -15.55 -9.23 24.20
C THR A 784 -15.66 -9.73 25.64
N ALA A 785 -16.54 -9.14 26.46
CA ALA A 785 -16.80 -9.57 27.83
C ALA A 785 -17.62 -10.88 27.95
N GLY A 786 -18.16 -11.39 26.84
CA GLY A 786 -18.86 -12.68 26.78
C GLY A 786 -20.05 -12.75 27.74
N ALA A 787 -19.99 -13.63 28.74
CA ALA A 787 -21.07 -13.84 29.71
C ALA A 787 -21.38 -12.61 30.59
N LYS A 788 -20.50 -11.60 30.61
CA LYS A 788 -20.67 -10.33 31.33
C LYS A 788 -21.13 -9.18 30.43
N PHE A 789 -21.73 -9.50 29.28
CA PHE A 789 -22.19 -8.54 28.28
C PHE A 789 -23.00 -7.38 28.88
N ALA A 790 -24.07 -7.66 29.63
CA ALA A 790 -24.91 -6.62 30.21
C ALA A 790 -24.16 -5.68 31.16
N ASP A 791 -23.29 -6.24 32.00
CA ASP A 791 -22.48 -5.46 32.95
C ASP A 791 -21.46 -4.58 32.20
N ALA A 792 -20.93 -5.07 31.08
CA ALA A 792 -20.00 -4.33 30.22
C ALA A 792 -20.67 -3.19 29.46
N VAL A 793 -21.91 -3.38 28.99
CA VAL A 793 -22.69 -2.28 28.41
C VAL A 793 -22.90 -1.17 29.43
N GLU A 794 -23.32 -1.52 30.65
CA GLU A 794 -23.53 -0.55 31.73
C GLU A 794 -22.26 0.26 32.03
N LEU A 795 -21.10 -0.40 32.02
CA LEU A 795 -19.80 0.23 32.22
C LEU A 795 -19.46 1.27 31.14
N VAL A 796 -19.68 0.95 29.85
CA VAL A 796 -19.25 1.81 28.74
C VAL A 796 -20.27 2.88 28.35
N THR A 797 -21.56 2.66 28.63
CA THR A 797 -22.67 3.56 28.22
C THR A 797 -22.45 5.05 28.52
N PRO A 798 -21.90 5.46 29.68
CA PRO A 798 -21.63 6.88 29.97
C PRO A 798 -20.62 7.53 29.02
N TYR A 799 -19.79 6.73 28.35
CA TYR A 799 -18.69 7.16 27.50
C TYR A 799 -19.01 7.06 26.00
N LEU A 800 -20.20 6.57 25.66
CA LEU A 800 -20.65 6.42 24.28
C LEU A 800 -21.35 7.68 23.78
N THR A 801 -21.03 8.03 22.55
CA THR A 801 -21.73 9.03 21.74
C THR A 801 -22.13 8.40 20.41
N PRO A 802 -23.13 8.95 19.71
CA PRO A 802 -23.47 8.46 18.38
C PRO A 802 -22.27 8.49 17.43
N PHE A 803 -22.01 7.40 16.74
CA PHE A 803 -20.93 7.27 15.77
C PHE A 803 -21.42 6.57 14.50
N ASP A 804 -20.64 6.68 13.44
CA ASP A 804 -21.00 6.16 12.12
C ASP A 804 -20.75 4.64 12.12
N CYS A 805 -21.80 3.88 12.45
CA CYS A 805 -21.75 2.43 12.57
C CYS A 805 -22.45 1.76 11.38
N TRP A 806 -21.70 1.05 10.56
CA TRP A 806 -22.22 0.46 9.33
C TRP A 806 -22.74 -0.96 9.55
N SER A 807 -22.38 -1.60 10.67
CA SER A 807 -22.83 -2.95 10.99
C SER A 807 -22.74 -3.34 12.46
N LEU A 808 -23.62 -4.29 12.83
CA LEU A 808 -23.50 -5.07 14.07
C LEU A 808 -22.15 -5.84 14.25
N TRP A 809 -21.33 -5.99 13.20
CA TRP A 809 -19.95 -6.51 13.35
C TRP A 809 -19.06 -5.62 14.21
N GLU A 810 -19.24 -4.31 14.11
CA GLU A 810 -18.47 -3.33 14.89
C GLU A 810 -18.77 -3.42 16.39
N TYR A 811 -19.91 -4.01 16.77
CA TYR A 811 -20.22 -4.35 18.16
C TYR A 811 -19.72 -5.73 18.57
N GLY A 812 -19.09 -6.50 17.67
CA GLY A 812 -18.58 -7.85 17.94
C GLY A 812 -19.65 -8.91 18.25
N VAL A 813 -20.94 -8.60 18.04
CA VAL A 813 -22.06 -9.51 18.37
C VAL A 813 -22.39 -10.52 17.26
N LEU A 814 -21.90 -10.30 16.05
CA LEU A 814 -21.97 -11.23 14.92
C LEU A 814 -20.65 -12.03 14.82
N ALA A 815 -20.73 -13.34 14.57
CA ALA A 815 -19.59 -14.27 14.48
C ALA A 815 -19.00 -14.33 13.07
N HIS A 816 -17.66 -14.26 12.90
CA HIS A 816 -16.95 -14.17 11.60
C HIS A 816 -16.99 -15.46 10.74
N ASP A 817 -17.99 -16.32 10.92
CA ASP A 817 -18.18 -17.54 10.14
C ASP A 817 -19.05 -17.33 8.89
N ASP A 818 -18.99 -18.27 7.95
CA ASP A 818 -19.73 -18.25 6.68
C ASP A 818 -21.25 -18.13 6.83
N ASN A 819 -21.79 -18.29 8.06
CA ASN A 819 -23.20 -18.21 8.35
C ASN A 819 -23.64 -16.87 8.95
N GLY A 820 -22.78 -16.06 9.58
CA GLY A 820 -22.91 -14.61 9.85
C GLY A 820 -24.28 -14.02 10.26
N LYS A 821 -25.27 -14.82 10.66
CA LYS A 821 -26.69 -14.45 10.75
C LYS A 821 -27.25 -14.58 12.16
N THR A 822 -26.48 -15.06 13.14
CA THR A 822 -26.99 -15.38 14.49
C THR A 822 -26.22 -14.65 15.59
N ILE A 823 -26.96 -13.92 16.42
CA ILE A 823 -26.45 -13.26 17.62
C ILE A 823 -26.38 -14.30 18.74
N GLN A 824 -25.18 -14.73 19.11
CA GLN A 824 -24.99 -15.79 20.11
C GLN A 824 -24.68 -15.27 21.52
N ILE A 825 -24.28 -14.00 21.65
CA ILE A 825 -23.80 -13.42 22.92
C ILE A 825 -24.97 -12.91 23.77
N VAL A 826 -26.01 -12.36 23.15
CA VAL A 826 -27.23 -11.88 23.83
C VAL A 826 -28.14 -13.07 24.13
N ARG A 827 -28.10 -13.57 25.36
CA ARG A 827 -28.80 -14.82 25.76
C ARG A 827 -29.90 -14.63 26.79
N THR A 828 -29.81 -13.59 27.61
CA THR A 828 -30.77 -13.33 28.69
C THR A 828 -31.59 -12.08 28.43
N ALA A 829 -32.73 -11.92 29.13
CA ALA A 829 -33.51 -10.69 29.07
C ALA A 829 -32.71 -9.45 29.53
N LYS A 830 -31.77 -9.64 30.47
CA LYS A 830 -30.84 -8.59 30.91
C LYS A 830 -29.91 -8.17 29.77
N ASP A 831 -29.36 -9.13 29.03
CA ASP A 831 -28.50 -8.86 27.87
C ASP A 831 -29.27 -8.18 26.75
N ALA A 832 -30.52 -8.58 26.49
CA ALA A 832 -31.37 -7.98 25.46
C ALA A 832 -31.69 -6.52 25.78
N TYR A 833 -31.99 -6.22 27.05
CA TYR A 833 -32.18 -4.84 27.52
C TYR A 833 -30.90 -4.01 27.37
N ALA A 834 -29.76 -4.55 27.79
CA ALA A 834 -28.47 -3.90 27.66
C ALA A 834 -28.10 -3.66 26.18
N PHE A 835 -28.33 -4.65 25.32
CA PHE A 835 -28.05 -4.51 23.90
C PHE A 835 -28.93 -3.42 23.26
N LEU A 836 -30.20 -3.31 23.66
CA LEU A 836 -31.08 -2.22 23.24
C LEU A 836 -30.54 -0.84 23.68
N VAL A 837 -30.05 -0.73 24.93
CA VAL A 837 -29.41 0.51 25.45
C VAL A 837 -28.19 0.88 24.62
N LEU A 838 -27.34 -0.10 24.32
CA LEU A 838 -26.12 0.09 23.54
C LEU A 838 -26.45 0.68 22.17
N LEU A 839 -27.34 0.03 21.42
CA LEU A 839 -27.76 0.45 20.08
C LEU A 839 -28.43 1.83 20.09
N ASP A 840 -29.30 2.10 21.06
CA ASP A 840 -29.99 3.40 21.17
C ASP A 840 -29.00 4.54 21.41
N LYS A 841 -27.95 4.28 22.20
CA LYS A 841 -26.94 5.27 22.57
C LYS A 841 -25.96 5.59 21.43
N THR A 842 -25.66 4.62 20.58
CA THR A 842 -24.61 4.72 19.54
C THR A 842 -25.17 5.01 18.15
N ILE A 843 -26.41 4.66 17.86
CA ILE A 843 -27.04 4.97 16.57
C ILE A 843 -27.64 6.38 16.64
N GLY A 844 -27.22 7.25 15.71
CA GLY A 844 -27.69 8.63 15.64
C GLY A 844 -29.20 8.74 15.36
N GLY A 845 -29.83 9.79 15.89
CA GLY A 845 -31.25 10.11 15.64
C GLY A 845 -31.46 11.20 14.59
N GLU A 846 -30.38 11.75 14.04
CA GLU A 846 -30.39 12.87 13.10
C GLU A 846 -30.57 12.38 11.65
N ASP A 847 -31.11 13.24 10.79
CA ASP A 847 -31.26 12.92 9.37
C ASP A 847 -29.88 12.82 8.70
N GLY A 848 -29.54 11.62 8.23
CA GLY A 848 -28.22 11.26 7.69
C GLY A 848 -27.38 10.36 8.60
N ALA A 849 -27.88 9.99 9.79
CA ALA A 849 -27.21 8.99 10.64
C ALA A 849 -27.14 7.63 9.93
N VAL A 850 -25.96 6.99 9.99
CA VAL A 850 -25.73 5.66 9.44
C VAL A 850 -26.53 4.63 10.22
N ILE A 851 -27.31 3.81 9.51
CA ILE A 851 -28.13 2.74 10.10
C ILE A 851 -27.36 1.42 9.94
N PRO A 852 -26.95 0.76 11.03
CA PRO A 852 -26.12 -0.44 10.93
C PRO A 852 -26.86 -1.58 10.24
N ASN A 853 -26.20 -2.24 9.28
CA ASN A 853 -26.74 -3.46 8.71
C ASN A 853 -26.84 -4.56 9.80
N GLY A 854 -28.02 -5.20 9.86
CA GLY A 854 -28.41 -6.19 10.85
C GLY A 854 -29.25 -5.63 12.00
N LEU A 855 -29.53 -4.32 12.04
CA LEU A 855 -30.35 -3.71 13.10
C LEU A 855 -31.74 -4.35 13.20
N ASP A 856 -32.37 -4.67 12.08
CA ASP A 856 -33.64 -5.41 12.01
C ASP A 856 -33.54 -6.78 12.72
N LYS A 857 -32.47 -7.53 12.44
CA LYS A 857 -32.20 -8.83 13.08
C LYS A 857 -31.87 -8.69 14.56
N ALA A 858 -31.14 -7.65 14.95
CA ALA A 858 -30.92 -7.35 16.37
C ALA A 858 -32.23 -7.07 17.09
N LEU A 859 -33.11 -6.23 16.52
CA LEU A 859 -34.41 -5.92 17.10
C LEU A 859 -35.32 -7.17 17.15
N GLN A 860 -35.27 -8.02 16.13
CA GLN A 860 -35.97 -9.31 16.15
C GLN A 860 -35.40 -10.25 17.24
N HIS A 861 -34.08 -10.33 17.38
CA HIS A 861 -33.44 -11.14 18.42
C HIS A 861 -33.74 -10.62 19.83
N ILE A 862 -33.77 -9.30 20.01
CA ILE A 862 -34.16 -8.64 21.25
C ILE A 862 -35.62 -8.98 21.59
N SER A 863 -36.55 -8.91 20.62
CA SER A 863 -37.96 -9.22 20.89
C SER A 863 -38.20 -10.70 21.16
N LEU A 864 -37.48 -11.61 20.48
CA LEU A 864 -37.53 -13.04 20.75
C LEU A 864 -36.98 -13.39 22.15
N THR A 865 -35.91 -12.71 22.58
CA THR A 865 -35.28 -12.96 23.88
C THR A 865 -36.04 -12.30 25.05
N ALA A 866 -36.63 -11.12 24.82
CA ALA A 866 -37.37 -10.36 25.81
C ALA A 866 -38.57 -9.61 25.16
N PRO A 867 -39.73 -10.28 24.99
CA PRO A 867 -40.88 -9.74 24.27
C PRO A 867 -41.43 -8.42 24.82
N GLY A 868 -41.27 -8.17 26.13
CA GLY A 868 -41.70 -6.93 26.77
C GLY A 868 -41.00 -5.67 26.24
N LEU A 869 -39.81 -5.80 25.64
CA LEU A 869 -39.03 -4.68 25.12
C LEU A 869 -39.59 -4.09 23.82
N GLU A 870 -40.50 -4.78 23.12
CA GLU A 870 -41.15 -4.22 21.94
C GLU A 870 -41.91 -2.93 22.27
N LYS A 871 -42.40 -2.78 23.50
CA LYS A 871 -43.11 -1.57 23.96
C LYS A 871 -42.18 -0.45 24.41
N ASP A 872 -40.87 -0.69 24.46
CA ASP A 872 -39.88 0.30 24.87
C ASP A 872 -39.75 1.41 23.79
N VAL A 873 -39.69 2.66 24.22
CA VAL A 873 -39.59 3.82 23.33
C VAL A 873 -38.33 3.75 22.46
N ARG A 874 -37.22 3.22 23.01
CA ARG A 874 -35.95 3.05 22.28
C ARG A 874 -36.07 1.99 21.19
N TYR A 875 -36.78 0.90 21.47
CA TYR A 875 -37.08 -0.14 20.49
C TYR A 875 -37.89 0.43 19.32
N GLN A 876 -38.95 1.18 19.62
CA GLN A 876 -39.80 1.81 18.60
C GLN A 876 -39.05 2.85 17.76
N ARG A 877 -38.15 3.63 18.38
CA ARG A 877 -37.25 4.54 17.67
C ARG A 877 -36.36 3.79 16.69
N LEU A 878 -35.63 2.78 17.17
CA LEU A 878 -34.71 1.99 16.33
C LEU A 878 -35.45 1.19 15.24
N LEU A 879 -36.66 0.70 15.51
CA LEU A 879 -37.52 0.03 14.53
C LEU A 879 -38.01 0.99 13.44
N THR A 880 -38.26 2.25 13.79
CA THR A 880 -38.61 3.28 12.81
C THR A 880 -37.41 3.62 11.94
N LEU A 881 -36.21 3.67 12.54
CA LEU A 881 -34.96 3.87 11.81
C LEU A 881 -34.67 2.69 10.88
N SER A 882 -34.79 1.44 11.34
CA SER A 882 -34.51 0.25 10.50
C SER A 882 -35.43 0.06 9.29
N ARG A 883 -36.52 0.85 9.20
CA ARG A 883 -37.46 0.87 8.06
C ARG A 883 -37.17 1.97 7.03
N ARG A 884 -36.25 2.89 7.34
CA ARG A 884 -35.70 3.87 6.40
C ARG A 884 -34.63 3.20 5.54
#